data_AF-A0A3N2IL15-F1
#
_entry.id   AF-A0A3N2IL15-F1
#
_cell.length_a   1.000
_cell.length_b   1.000
_cell.length_c   1.000
_cell.angle_alpha   90.00
_cell.angle_beta   90.00
_cell.angle_gamma   90.00
#
_symmetry.space_group_name_H-M   'P 1'
#
loop_
_entity.id
_entity.type
_entity.pdbx_description
1 polymer ?
#
loop_
_entity_poly.entity_id
_entity_poly.type
_entity_poly.pdbx_seq_one_letter_code
_entity_poly.pdbx_strand_id
1 'polypeptide(L)'
;MTDEPPSVAARTRRALHRAAVAVARRTAPPVPEPGPAPPRHVSVPLPAGEPPRVRADLDDGVVDLVVTIDADDLEQRPAVVEALAALAEAWGPRVTAVVYEAEEAVGRTHAPPRLPASLPLVEPEVARGWAAGLARTYPALTGARAVVVDSSVEIGLEALWALVDHVRGDVVLAQAVVRRTNETIASAGAFFVPGGAAPGALLAGFPPEDLEAVGAVAVTAADSPVFAVRTRDLVPARATVDQPLSVTSLSLAVSRSAEARTAGAGRVLSVPLGRVHRLREPERRSDPVALELVQSWDGMVDDAAGGLLGRLGLRLEGATVLPTGPVPARVARPVVGRLEPVRVHEAAPRLRWSLKTAAWAGARGDDWGDVFFAHDLATALRGLGQAVVVDNRESSVRPESEHLDDVSLVLRGLDRVPLHPSAVTVLWVISHPDRVSDEELSGYDLRYAAGRAWAERTTARTGLPVGTLLQATAPERFHPGPVDPELASDVLFVGKTREVFRPVVRDAVEAGLDLSVWGEGWSSFIAPETVRGEFLANDRLPAAYRSARVVLNDHWADMAREGFVSNRVFDAVASGALVVSDEVEGLVDVFGDGVRTYRTVDDLRRLGAESRADRAVEARLAAAAVARDHSFAQRASRLLADVLTTARSRSGR
;
A
#
# COMPACT_ATOMS: atom_id res chain seq x y z
N MET A 1 36.43 53.22 35.24
CA MET A 1 35.71 53.31 36.54
C MET A 1 34.54 52.36 36.42
N THR A 2 34.46 51.22 37.10
CA THR A 2 35.16 50.73 38.30
C THR A 2 35.22 49.20 38.22
N ASP A 3 36.43 48.64 38.18
CA ASP A 3 36.69 47.22 38.43
C ASP A 3 36.60 47.01 39.95
N GLU A 4 35.56 46.31 40.41
CA GLU A 4 35.48 45.84 41.79
C GLU A 4 35.97 44.39 41.83
N PRO A 5 37.00 44.04 42.64
CA PRO A 5 37.52 42.69 42.68
C PRO A 5 36.51 41.74 43.33
N PRO A 6 36.41 40.48 42.88
CA PRO A 6 35.44 39.54 43.42
C PRO A 6 35.68 39.31 44.92
N SER A 7 34.58 39.38 45.69
CA SER A 7 34.60 39.26 47.15
C SER A 7 35.26 37.95 47.59
N VAL A 8 35.90 38.00 48.76
CA VAL A 8 36.60 36.85 49.38
C VAL A 8 35.68 35.62 49.44
N ALA A 9 34.37 35.80 49.65
CA ALA A 9 33.39 34.72 49.67
C ALA A 9 33.27 33.96 48.33
N ALA A 10 33.41 34.65 47.19
CA ALA A 10 33.35 34.03 45.86
C ALA A 10 34.60 33.17 45.57
N ARG A 11 35.77 33.61 46.06
CA ARG A 11 37.01 32.83 45.96
C ARG A 11 36.98 31.58 46.84
N THR A 12 36.44 31.69 48.06
CA THR A 12 36.31 30.54 48.97
C THR A 12 35.30 29.50 48.46
N ARG A 13 34.16 29.91 47.87
CA ARG A 13 33.20 28.99 47.23
C ARG A 13 33.80 28.26 46.03
N ARG A 14 34.59 28.93 45.18
CA ARG A 14 35.27 28.28 44.05
C ARG A 14 36.36 27.30 44.50
N ALA A 15 37.09 27.62 45.58
CA ALA A 15 38.09 26.72 46.15
C ALA A 15 37.44 25.47 46.76
N LEU A 16 36.36 25.63 47.53
CA LEU A 16 35.60 24.51 48.11
C LEU A 16 34.93 23.65 47.04
N HIS A 17 34.39 24.25 45.97
CA HIS A 17 33.82 23.48 44.85
C HIS A 17 34.89 22.69 44.09
N ARG A 18 36.07 23.28 43.85
CA ARG A 18 37.19 22.55 43.23
C ARG A 18 37.73 21.43 44.13
N ALA A 19 37.78 21.65 45.44
CA ALA A 19 38.16 20.62 46.41
C ALA A 19 37.12 19.48 46.47
N ALA A 20 35.83 19.80 46.45
CA ALA A 20 34.75 18.81 46.43
C ALA A 20 34.75 17.97 45.13
N VAL A 21 34.99 18.60 43.97
CA VAL A 21 35.13 17.91 42.68
C VAL A 21 36.40 17.03 42.64
N ALA A 22 37.49 17.47 43.27
CA ALA A 22 38.72 16.69 43.37
C ALA A 22 38.57 15.48 44.31
N VAL A 23 37.80 15.60 45.40
CA VAL A 23 37.51 14.49 46.32
C VAL A 23 36.51 13.50 45.70
N ALA A 24 35.50 13.99 44.98
CA ALA A 24 34.55 13.15 44.24
C ALA A 24 35.23 12.34 43.12
N ARG A 25 36.23 12.90 42.44
CA ARG A 25 37.03 12.16 41.43
C ARG A 25 37.98 11.12 42.02
N ARG A 26 38.35 11.24 43.31
CA ARG A 26 39.21 10.26 44.01
C ARG A 26 38.46 9.11 44.67
N THR A 27 37.13 9.18 44.72
CA THR A 27 36.26 8.19 45.39
C THR A 27 35.23 7.55 44.46
N ALA A 28 35.23 7.89 43.16
CA ALA A 28 34.46 7.17 42.16
C ALA A 28 35.07 5.76 41.95
N PRO A 29 34.27 4.68 41.99
CA PRO A 29 34.75 3.36 41.59
C PRO A 29 35.28 3.45 40.14
N PRO A 30 36.34 2.68 39.78
CA PRO A 30 36.83 2.67 38.42
C PRO A 30 35.65 2.36 37.49
N VAL A 31 35.45 3.20 36.48
CA VAL A 31 34.64 2.80 35.32
C VAL A 31 35.26 1.50 34.84
N PRO A 32 34.53 0.37 34.83
CA PRO A 32 35.10 -0.88 34.36
C PRO A 32 35.68 -0.61 32.98
N GLU A 33 36.96 -0.94 32.78
CA GLU A 33 37.56 -0.85 31.46
C GLU A 33 36.59 -1.53 30.48
N PRO A 34 36.24 -0.91 29.34
CA PRO A 34 35.45 -1.60 28.35
C PRO A 34 36.18 -2.90 28.07
N GLY A 35 35.52 -4.03 28.37
CA GLY A 35 36.09 -5.34 28.14
C GLY A 35 36.62 -5.42 26.69
N PRO A 36 37.59 -6.29 26.40
CA PRO A 36 38.17 -6.39 25.07
C PRO A 36 37.04 -6.46 24.04
N ALA A 37 37.08 -5.58 23.03
CA ALA A 37 36.09 -5.58 21.96
C ALA A 37 35.97 -7.01 21.41
N PRO A 38 34.74 -7.52 21.20
CA PRO A 38 34.56 -8.88 20.73
C PRO A 38 35.35 -9.09 19.43
N PRO A 39 35.96 -10.28 19.25
CA PRO A 39 36.73 -10.57 18.05
C PRO A 39 35.84 -10.35 16.83
N ARG A 40 36.32 -9.54 15.90
CA ARG A 40 35.62 -9.28 14.63
C ARG A 40 36.10 -10.26 13.58
N HIS A 41 35.20 -10.71 12.72
CA HIS A 41 35.49 -11.66 11.63
C HIS A 41 35.04 -11.09 10.30
N VAL A 42 35.66 -11.54 9.21
CA VAL A 42 35.15 -11.28 7.85
C VAL A 42 33.97 -12.19 7.56
N SER A 43 33.11 -11.82 6.61
CA SER A 43 32.02 -12.71 6.20
C SER A 43 32.56 -14.04 5.64
N VAL A 44 31.88 -15.12 6.01
CA VAL A 44 32.36 -16.49 5.79
C VAL A 44 31.56 -17.11 4.63
N PRO A 45 32.22 -17.63 3.57
CA PRO A 45 31.52 -18.33 2.50
C PRO A 45 30.88 -19.63 2.99
N LEU A 46 30.13 -20.32 2.12
CA LEU A 46 29.80 -21.72 2.40
C LEU A 46 31.09 -22.55 2.48
N PRO A 47 31.22 -23.46 3.46
CA PRO A 47 32.39 -24.34 3.55
C PRO A 47 32.59 -25.11 2.24
N ALA A 48 33.85 -25.24 1.79
CA ALA A 48 34.19 -26.00 0.58
C ALA A 48 34.05 -27.53 0.72
N GLY A 49 33.54 -28.01 1.86
CA GLY A 49 33.32 -29.42 2.17
C GLY A 49 31.99 -29.94 1.62
N GLU A 50 31.39 -30.92 2.32
CA GLU A 50 30.06 -31.41 1.94
C GLU A 50 29.02 -30.29 2.12
N PRO A 51 28.21 -29.97 1.09
CA PRO A 51 27.22 -28.91 1.18
C PRO A 51 26.19 -29.20 2.29
N PRO A 52 25.70 -28.18 3.02
CA PRO A 52 24.62 -28.35 3.99
C PRO A 52 23.41 -29.01 3.34
N ARG A 53 22.81 -29.99 4.03
CA ARG A 53 21.63 -30.71 3.56
C ARG A 53 20.50 -30.61 4.56
N VAL A 54 19.29 -30.63 4.03
CA VAL A 54 18.09 -30.83 4.83
C VAL A 54 18.08 -32.26 5.35
N ARG A 55 17.66 -32.43 6.61
CA ARG A 55 17.50 -33.73 7.25
C ARG A 55 16.43 -34.58 6.54
N ALA A 56 16.54 -35.90 6.64
CA ALA A 56 15.62 -36.81 5.98
C ALA A 56 14.28 -36.98 6.74
N ASP A 57 14.30 -36.80 8.05
CA ASP A 57 13.19 -36.99 8.98
C ASP A 57 12.47 -35.68 9.26
N LEU A 58 11.75 -35.20 8.25
CA LEU A 58 10.90 -34.02 8.34
C LEU A 58 9.50 -34.37 8.85
N ASP A 59 8.89 -33.45 9.61
CA ASP A 59 7.54 -33.57 10.14
C ASP A 59 6.54 -32.82 9.23
N ASP A 60 5.56 -33.55 8.67
CA ASP A 60 4.54 -33.02 7.76
C ASP A 60 3.63 -31.96 8.41
N GLY A 61 3.46 -32.03 9.73
CA GLY A 61 2.65 -31.10 10.52
C GLY A 61 3.39 -29.81 10.92
N VAL A 62 4.70 -29.73 10.66
CA VAL A 62 5.54 -28.61 11.07
C VAL A 62 5.89 -27.72 9.89
N VAL A 63 5.93 -26.41 10.15
CA VAL A 63 6.42 -25.39 9.22
C VAL A 63 7.47 -24.54 9.94
N ASP A 64 8.69 -24.54 9.43
CA ASP A 64 9.76 -23.70 9.99
C ASP A 64 9.71 -22.28 9.40
N LEU A 65 10.04 -21.27 10.21
CA LEU A 65 10.29 -19.90 9.76
C LEU A 65 11.78 -19.63 9.72
N VAL A 66 12.29 -19.23 8.57
CA VAL A 66 13.67 -18.83 8.35
C VAL A 66 13.72 -17.32 8.12
N VAL A 67 14.41 -16.61 9.00
CA VAL A 67 14.61 -15.17 8.91
C VAL A 67 16.04 -14.88 8.43
N THR A 68 16.16 -14.27 7.26
CA THR A 68 17.46 -13.80 6.72
C THR A 68 17.61 -12.32 6.97
N ILE A 69 18.74 -11.90 7.54
CA ILE A 69 18.96 -10.51 7.95
C ILE A 69 20.26 -10.01 7.34
N ASP A 70 20.19 -8.91 6.59
CA ASP A 70 21.40 -8.20 6.16
C ASP A 70 22.11 -7.62 7.38
N ALA A 71 23.42 -7.85 7.49
CA ALA A 71 24.26 -7.32 8.56
C ALA A 71 24.14 -5.79 8.70
N ASP A 72 23.91 -5.08 7.59
CA ASP A 72 23.68 -3.62 7.63
C ASP A 72 22.40 -3.23 8.39
N ASP A 73 21.37 -4.08 8.40
CA ASP A 73 20.10 -3.77 9.05
C ASP A 73 20.17 -3.84 10.57
N LEU A 74 21.12 -4.62 11.10
CA LEU A 74 21.38 -4.70 12.53
C LEU A 74 21.80 -3.34 13.11
N GLU A 75 22.56 -2.57 12.34
CA GLU A 75 23.10 -1.28 12.78
C GLU A 75 22.26 -0.11 12.26
N GLN A 76 21.80 -0.18 11.00
CA GLN A 76 21.18 0.94 10.31
C GLN A 76 19.65 0.95 10.39
N ARG A 77 19.01 -0.22 10.57
CA ARG A 77 17.55 -0.36 10.57
C ARG A 77 17.04 -1.27 11.72
N PRO A 78 17.36 -0.96 12.98
CA PRO A 78 16.98 -1.81 14.12
C PRO A 78 15.46 -2.04 14.23
N ALA A 79 14.64 -1.07 13.83
CA ALA A 79 13.17 -1.22 13.80
C ALA A 79 12.69 -2.36 12.88
N VAL A 80 13.42 -2.66 11.80
CA VAL A 80 13.11 -3.80 10.91
C VAL A 80 13.41 -5.13 11.60
N VAL A 81 14.52 -5.19 12.35
CA VAL A 81 14.87 -6.38 13.14
C VAL A 81 13.87 -6.60 14.27
N GLU A 82 13.40 -5.53 14.91
CA GLU A 82 12.32 -5.57 15.91
C GLU A 82 11.00 -6.07 15.31
N ALA A 83 10.63 -5.60 14.12
CA ALA A 83 9.43 -6.08 13.42
C ALA A 83 9.53 -7.58 13.06
N LEU A 84 10.70 -8.04 12.58
CA LEU A 84 10.96 -9.45 12.33
C LEU A 84 10.91 -10.30 13.62
N ALA A 85 11.40 -9.76 14.74
CA ALA A 85 11.32 -10.41 16.03
C ALA A 85 9.87 -10.55 16.51
N ALA A 86 9.06 -9.50 16.38
CA ALA A 86 7.63 -9.55 16.70
C ALA A 86 6.88 -10.56 15.80
N LEU A 87 7.21 -10.61 14.51
CA LEU A 87 6.69 -11.59 13.57
C LEU A 87 7.08 -13.03 13.96
N ALA A 88 8.33 -13.25 14.37
CA ALA A 88 8.83 -14.53 14.85
C ALA A 88 8.16 -14.97 16.16
N GLU A 89 7.91 -14.05 17.09
CA GLU A 89 7.15 -14.32 18.32
C GLU A 89 5.72 -14.77 18.01
N ALA A 90 5.08 -14.08 17.05
CA ALA A 90 3.74 -14.42 16.60
C ALA A 90 3.69 -15.75 15.82
N TRP A 91 4.77 -16.13 15.13
CA TRP A 91 4.92 -17.44 14.48
C TRP A 91 5.01 -18.58 15.50
N GLY A 92 5.71 -18.35 16.61
CA GLY A 92 5.86 -19.30 17.70
C GLY A 92 7.16 -20.14 17.60
N PRO A 93 7.16 -21.42 18.02
CA PRO A 93 8.37 -22.25 17.95
C PRO A 93 8.76 -22.52 16.48
N ARG A 94 9.99 -22.99 16.25
CA ARG A 94 10.55 -23.31 14.90
C ARG A 94 10.93 -22.09 14.06
N VAL A 95 11.42 -21.05 14.72
CA VAL A 95 12.10 -19.93 14.07
C VAL A 95 13.59 -20.20 14.02
N THR A 96 14.24 -19.79 12.95
CA THR A 96 15.69 -19.81 12.78
C THR A 96 16.12 -18.54 12.08
N ALA A 97 17.15 -17.88 12.59
CA ALA A 97 17.68 -16.65 12.01
C ALA A 97 19.11 -16.84 11.51
N VAL A 98 19.46 -16.14 10.44
CA VAL A 98 20.82 -16.06 9.92
C VAL A 98 21.12 -14.63 9.49
N VAL A 99 22.37 -14.21 9.70
CA VAL A 99 22.86 -12.90 9.28
C VAL A 99 23.81 -13.09 8.12
N TYR A 100 23.61 -12.30 7.07
CA TYR A 100 24.46 -12.33 5.87
C TYR A 100 24.94 -10.92 5.52
N GLU A 101 26.07 -10.84 4.83
CA GLU A 101 26.56 -9.62 4.23
C GLU A 101 26.13 -9.60 2.75
N ALA A 102 25.31 -8.61 2.37
CA ALA A 102 24.94 -8.41 0.96
C ALA A 102 26.08 -7.78 0.15
N GLU A 103 26.75 -6.77 0.73
CA GLU A 103 27.87 -6.08 0.10
C GLU A 103 29.21 -6.72 0.47
N GLU A 104 29.84 -7.43 -0.47
CA GLU A 104 31.22 -7.89 -0.30
C GLU A 104 32.18 -6.71 -0.39
N ALA A 105 32.45 -6.07 0.75
CA ALA A 105 33.49 -5.08 0.90
C ALA A 105 34.79 -5.75 1.36
N VAL A 106 35.85 -5.62 0.56
CA VAL A 106 37.16 -6.24 0.86
C VAL A 106 37.66 -5.81 2.23
N GLY A 107 37.83 -6.78 3.13
CA GLY A 107 38.32 -6.54 4.49
C GLY A 107 37.28 -5.98 5.46
N ARG A 108 35.99 -5.90 5.09
CA ARG A 108 34.91 -5.59 6.02
C ARG A 108 34.85 -6.69 7.08
N THR A 109 34.86 -6.25 8.33
CA THR A 109 34.79 -7.14 9.50
C THR A 109 33.51 -6.85 10.26
N HIS A 110 32.95 -7.86 10.89
CA HIS A 110 31.68 -7.83 11.61
C HIS A 110 31.92 -8.26 13.05
N ALA A 111 31.21 -7.64 13.98
CA ALA A 111 31.08 -8.23 15.32
C ALA A 111 30.13 -9.44 15.24
N PRO A 112 30.21 -10.41 16.17
CA PRO A 112 29.21 -11.46 16.29
C PRO A 112 27.80 -10.86 16.39
N PRO A 113 26.86 -11.25 15.50
CA PRO A 113 25.53 -10.67 15.50
C PRO A 113 24.81 -10.91 16.83
N ARG A 114 24.05 -9.91 17.28
CA ARG A 114 23.19 -10.01 18.45
C ARG A 114 21.75 -9.77 18.01
N LEU A 115 20.93 -10.79 18.13
CA LEU A 115 19.52 -10.76 17.77
C LEU A 115 18.64 -10.90 19.02
N PRO A 116 17.40 -10.41 19.00
CA PRO A 116 16.38 -10.75 19.99
C PRO A 116 16.22 -12.26 20.16
N ALA A 117 15.80 -12.71 21.35
CA ALA A 117 15.70 -14.14 21.68
C ALA A 117 14.72 -14.92 20.79
N SER A 118 13.73 -14.23 20.22
CA SER A 118 12.76 -14.77 19.25
C SER A 118 13.35 -15.03 17.87
N LEU A 119 14.58 -14.55 17.59
CA LEU A 119 15.33 -14.80 16.37
C LEU A 119 16.59 -15.63 16.69
N PRO A 120 16.45 -16.92 16.98
CA PRO A 120 17.57 -17.76 17.37
C PRO A 120 18.54 -17.94 16.20
N LEU A 121 19.75 -17.42 16.38
CA LEU A 121 20.81 -17.42 15.38
C LEU A 121 21.40 -18.83 15.21
N VAL A 122 21.49 -19.34 13.97
CA VAL A 122 22.09 -20.67 13.71
C VAL A 122 23.57 -20.71 14.07
N GLU A 123 24.31 -19.68 13.66
CA GLU A 123 25.76 -19.57 13.82
C GLU A 123 26.14 -18.12 14.15
N PRO A 124 27.13 -17.87 15.02
CA PRO A 124 27.53 -16.52 15.43
C PRO A 124 28.31 -15.75 14.35
N GLU A 125 28.47 -16.31 13.16
CA GLU A 125 29.22 -15.72 12.05
C GLU A 125 28.28 -15.07 11.03
N VAL A 126 28.81 -14.09 10.29
CA VAL A 126 28.09 -13.45 9.19
C VAL A 126 28.37 -14.23 7.92
N ALA A 127 27.34 -14.72 7.25
CA ALA A 127 27.49 -15.45 6.00
C ALA A 127 27.83 -14.50 4.83
N ARG A 128 28.68 -14.95 3.90
CA ARG A 128 28.99 -14.19 2.68
C ARG A 128 27.89 -14.41 1.64
N GLY A 129 26.97 -13.46 1.55
CA GLY A 129 25.83 -13.50 0.63
C GLY A 129 24.64 -14.29 1.16
N TRP A 130 23.47 -13.93 0.64
CA TRP A 130 22.17 -14.46 1.08
C TRP A 130 22.06 -15.99 0.91
N ALA A 131 22.49 -16.53 -0.23
CA ALA A 131 22.44 -17.98 -0.49
C ALA A 131 23.26 -18.79 0.51
N ALA A 132 24.41 -18.27 0.92
CA ALA A 132 25.25 -18.91 1.93
C ALA A 132 24.58 -18.90 3.31
N GLY A 133 23.98 -17.77 3.68
CA GLY A 133 23.21 -17.64 4.91
C GLY A 133 22.05 -18.63 4.95
N LEU A 134 21.22 -18.67 3.91
CA LEU A 134 20.08 -19.58 3.84
C LEU A 134 20.51 -21.05 3.91
N ALA A 135 21.56 -21.46 3.19
CA ALA A 135 21.99 -22.86 3.21
C ALA A 135 22.50 -23.32 4.59
N ARG A 136 23.03 -22.42 5.44
CA ARG A 136 23.42 -22.75 6.82
C ARG A 136 22.23 -23.16 7.69
N THR A 137 21.01 -22.75 7.35
CA THR A 137 19.82 -23.09 8.15
C THR A 137 19.31 -24.51 7.88
N TYR A 138 19.69 -25.13 6.76
CA TYR A 138 19.13 -26.41 6.31
C TYR A 138 19.19 -27.55 7.33
N PRO A 139 20.29 -27.75 8.08
CA PRO A 139 20.36 -28.81 9.09
C PRO A 139 19.42 -28.59 10.29
N ALA A 140 19.01 -27.34 10.55
CA ALA A 140 18.12 -26.98 11.64
C ALA A 140 16.64 -27.11 11.29
N LEU A 141 16.29 -27.20 9.99
CA LEU A 141 14.90 -27.32 9.53
C LEU A 141 14.33 -28.68 9.92
N THR A 142 13.09 -28.70 10.40
CA THR A 142 12.41 -29.89 10.91
C THR A 142 11.05 -30.14 10.27
N GLY A 143 10.43 -29.14 9.69
CA GLY A 143 9.14 -29.23 9.03
C GLY A 143 9.26 -29.62 7.56
N ALA A 144 8.21 -30.25 7.03
CA ALA A 144 8.11 -30.57 5.60
C ALA A 144 8.01 -29.34 4.70
N ARG A 145 7.65 -28.19 5.29
CA ARG A 145 7.59 -26.87 4.66
C ARG A 145 8.40 -25.87 5.47
N ALA A 146 8.98 -24.89 4.78
CA ALA A 146 9.65 -23.76 5.41
C ALA A 146 9.19 -22.47 4.74
N VAL A 147 9.22 -21.37 5.49
CA VAL A 147 8.96 -20.02 4.98
C VAL A 147 10.21 -19.19 5.18
N VAL A 148 10.63 -18.48 4.14
CA VAL A 148 11.77 -17.57 4.19
C VAL A 148 11.24 -16.14 4.16
N VAL A 149 11.71 -15.29 5.07
CA VAL A 149 11.45 -13.84 5.11
C VAL A 149 12.78 -13.12 5.34
N ASP A 150 13.03 -12.10 4.52
CA ASP A 150 14.26 -11.31 4.56
C ASP A 150 14.03 -9.90 5.10
N SER A 151 15.04 -9.31 5.75
CA SER A 151 15.00 -7.94 6.26
C SER A 151 14.87 -6.84 5.19
N SER A 152 14.89 -7.21 3.90
CA SER A 152 14.51 -6.31 2.79
C SER A 152 12.99 -6.26 2.52
N VAL A 153 12.17 -7.09 3.18
CA VAL A 153 10.73 -7.21 2.93
C VAL A 153 9.92 -7.07 4.21
N GLU A 154 8.83 -6.30 4.15
CA GLU A 154 7.79 -6.24 5.16
C GLU A 154 6.61 -7.13 4.77
N ILE A 155 6.16 -7.97 5.70
CA ILE A 155 5.04 -8.90 5.51
C ILE A 155 4.39 -9.26 6.85
N GLY A 156 3.07 -9.41 6.85
CA GLY A 156 2.29 -9.84 8.02
C GLY A 156 2.15 -11.36 8.14
N LEU A 157 1.81 -11.83 9.35
CA LEU A 157 1.69 -13.27 9.69
C LEU A 157 0.66 -14.01 8.81
N GLU A 158 -0.50 -13.40 8.54
CA GLU A 158 -1.55 -13.99 7.72
C GLU A 158 -1.06 -14.30 6.30
N ALA A 159 -0.31 -13.38 5.70
CA ALA A 159 0.25 -13.57 4.36
C ALA A 159 1.30 -14.69 4.34
N LEU A 160 2.11 -14.87 5.40
CA LEU A 160 3.05 -15.99 5.47
C LEU A 160 2.35 -17.33 5.48
N TRP A 161 1.30 -17.48 6.29
CA TRP A 161 0.51 -18.71 6.30
C TRP A 161 -0.20 -18.95 4.95
N ALA A 162 -0.69 -17.89 4.31
CA ALA A 162 -1.25 -18.00 2.97
C ALA A 162 -0.22 -18.49 1.93
N LEU A 163 1.07 -18.14 2.05
CA LEU A 163 2.11 -18.74 1.18
C LEU A 163 2.27 -20.24 1.43
N VAL A 164 2.26 -20.67 2.70
CA VAL A 164 2.39 -22.08 3.09
C VAL A 164 1.28 -22.92 2.48
N ASP A 165 0.04 -22.41 2.47
CA ASP A 165 -1.13 -23.10 1.93
C ASP A 165 -1.02 -23.39 0.41
N HIS A 166 -0.19 -22.62 -0.30
CA HIS A 166 0.08 -22.83 -1.72
C HIS A 166 1.14 -23.91 -1.98
N VAL A 167 1.98 -24.26 -1.01
CA VAL A 167 3.03 -25.29 -1.16
C VAL A 167 2.45 -26.67 -0.89
N ARG A 168 1.78 -27.23 -1.91
CA ARG A 168 1.15 -28.56 -1.89
C ARG A 168 1.14 -29.19 -3.29
N GLY A 169 1.01 -30.51 -3.35
CA GLY A 169 0.90 -31.23 -4.62
C GLY A 169 2.15 -31.10 -5.51
N ASP A 170 1.99 -30.54 -6.70
CA ASP A 170 3.06 -30.24 -7.66
C ASP A 170 3.83 -28.94 -7.34
N VAL A 171 3.27 -28.09 -6.47
CA VAL A 171 3.88 -26.81 -6.08
C VAL A 171 4.96 -27.03 -5.03
N VAL A 172 6.15 -26.51 -5.33
CA VAL A 172 7.36 -26.66 -4.48
C VAL A 172 7.79 -25.34 -3.85
N LEU A 173 7.42 -24.22 -4.46
CA LEU A 173 7.75 -22.88 -3.98
C LEU A 173 6.62 -21.92 -4.33
N ALA A 174 6.21 -21.10 -3.37
CA ALA A 174 5.26 -20.02 -3.55
C ALA A 174 5.88 -18.72 -3.04
N GLN A 175 6.12 -17.76 -3.93
CA GLN A 175 6.61 -16.42 -3.61
C GLN A 175 5.44 -15.45 -3.46
N ALA A 176 5.55 -14.49 -2.54
CA ALA A 176 4.64 -13.35 -2.52
C ALA A 176 4.91 -12.41 -3.72
N VAL A 177 3.85 -11.79 -4.24
CA VAL A 177 3.99 -10.59 -5.07
C VAL A 177 4.44 -9.45 -4.18
N VAL A 178 5.61 -8.88 -4.45
CA VAL A 178 6.20 -7.80 -3.66
C VAL A 178 5.87 -6.46 -4.30
N ARG A 179 5.47 -5.48 -3.51
CA ARG A 179 5.17 -4.10 -3.91
C ARG A 179 6.28 -3.13 -3.52
N ARG A 180 6.39 -2.02 -4.23
CA ARG A 180 7.17 -0.83 -3.85
C ARG A 180 6.38 -0.01 -2.83
N THR A 181 7.02 0.97 -2.22
CA THR A 181 6.37 1.89 -1.26
C THR A 181 5.25 2.72 -1.87
N ASN A 182 5.26 2.93 -3.20
CA ASN A 182 4.18 3.59 -3.93
C ASN A 182 3.03 2.64 -4.35
N GLU A 183 2.96 1.43 -3.78
CA GLU A 183 1.99 0.34 -4.08
C GLU A 183 2.13 -0.35 -5.45
N THR A 184 2.96 0.15 -6.37
CA THR A 184 3.20 -0.58 -7.64
C THR A 184 3.97 -1.88 -7.38
N ILE A 185 3.78 -2.90 -8.21
CA ILE A 185 4.49 -4.17 -8.13
C ILE A 185 6.00 -3.92 -8.26
N ALA A 186 6.77 -4.40 -7.29
CA ALA A 186 8.23 -4.46 -7.34
C ALA A 186 8.69 -5.73 -8.07
N SER A 187 8.06 -6.87 -7.78
CA SER A 187 8.25 -8.11 -8.55
C SER A 187 7.11 -9.11 -8.34
N ALA A 188 6.73 -9.79 -9.41
CA ALA A 188 5.90 -10.99 -9.40
C ALA A 188 6.71 -12.27 -9.66
N GLY A 189 8.04 -12.22 -9.75
CA GLY A 189 8.91 -13.35 -10.09
C GLY A 189 9.93 -12.98 -11.17
N ALA A 190 10.86 -13.89 -11.45
CA ALA A 190 11.92 -13.68 -12.43
C ALA A 190 11.35 -13.68 -13.86
N PHE A 191 11.83 -12.74 -14.68
CA PHE A 191 11.54 -12.64 -16.11
C PHE A 191 12.81 -12.88 -16.94
N PHE A 192 12.81 -13.93 -17.76
CA PHE A 192 13.98 -14.34 -18.54
C PHE A 192 13.91 -13.86 -19.99
N VAL A 193 15.07 -13.51 -20.56
CA VAL A 193 15.22 -13.18 -21.98
C VAL A 193 16.49 -13.80 -22.54
N PRO A 194 16.51 -14.22 -23.82
CA PRO A 194 17.75 -14.61 -24.48
C PRO A 194 18.75 -13.45 -24.60
N GLY A 195 20.05 -13.75 -24.71
CA GLY A 195 21.10 -12.77 -25.01
C GLY A 195 21.96 -12.36 -23.80
N GLY A 196 22.08 -13.22 -22.79
CA GLY A 196 23.01 -13.02 -21.66
C GLY A 196 22.71 -11.82 -20.76
N ALA A 197 21.44 -11.42 -20.63
CA ALA A 197 21.00 -10.42 -19.64
C ALA A 197 20.53 -11.11 -18.36
N ALA A 198 20.78 -10.47 -17.21
CA ALA A 198 20.24 -10.94 -15.95
C ALA A 198 18.70 -10.85 -15.94
N PRO A 199 18.00 -11.84 -15.34
CA PRO A 199 16.55 -11.80 -15.23
C PRO A 199 16.04 -10.50 -14.60
N GLY A 200 14.95 -10.02 -15.18
CA GLY A 200 14.17 -8.90 -14.70
C GLY A 200 13.14 -9.31 -13.66
N ALA A 201 12.42 -8.33 -13.14
CA ALA A 201 11.24 -8.54 -12.34
C ALA A 201 9.99 -8.48 -13.23
N LEU A 202 9.20 -9.54 -13.23
CA LEU A 202 7.95 -9.63 -13.97
C LEU A 202 6.92 -8.65 -13.39
N LEU A 203 6.26 -7.90 -14.27
CA LEU A 203 5.26 -6.87 -13.92
C LEU A 203 5.77 -5.74 -13.01
N ALA A 204 7.08 -5.50 -12.92
CA ALA A 204 7.60 -4.36 -12.18
C ALA A 204 7.01 -3.03 -12.70
N GLY A 205 6.47 -2.20 -11.81
CA GLY A 205 5.80 -0.93 -12.13
C GLY A 205 4.33 -1.06 -12.56
N PHE A 206 3.76 -2.27 -12.54
CA PHE A 206 2.33 -2.48 -12.77
C PHE A 206 1.53 -2.26 -11.47
N PRO A 207 0.25 -1.86 -11.57
CA PRO A 207 -0.63 -1.79 -10.42
C PRO A 207 -0.97 -3.20 -9.88
N PRO A 208 -1.18 -3.35 -8.56
CA PRO A 208 -1.43 -4.65 -7.93
C PRO A 208 -2.73 -5.32 -8.41
N GLU A 209 -3.75 -4.54 -8.78
CA GLU A 209 -5.05 -5.05 -9.23
C GLU A 209 -4.95 -5.94 -10.47
N ASP A 210 -3.90 -5.78 -11.28
CA ASP A 210 -3.65 -6.65 -12.42
C ASP A 210 -3.45 -8.11 -11.97
N LEU A 211 -2.67 -8.35 -10.92
CA LEU A 211 -2.47 -9.69 -10.40
C LEU A 211 -3.58 -10.16 -9.47
N GLU A 212 -4.14 -9.27 -8.66
CA GLU A 212 -5.26 -9.63 -7.77
C GLU A 212 -6.46 -10.18 -8.55
N ALA A 213 -6.72 -9.66 -9.75
CA ALA A 213 -7.79 -10.14 -10.62
C ALA A 213 -7.57 -11.58 -11.14
N VAL A 214 -6.33 -12.06 -11.19
CA VAL A 214 -5.97 -13.39 -11.71
C VAL A 214 -5.67 -14.38 -10.58
N GLY A 215 -5.28 -13.91 -9.41
CA GLY A 215 -4.91 -14.74 -8.26
C GLY A 215 -3.51 -15.34 -8.37
N ALA A 216 -3.27 -16.49 -7.74
CA ALA A 216 -1.98 -17.15 -7.78
C ALA A 216 -1.64 -17.68 -9.18
N VAL A 217 -0.42 -17.39 -9.66
CA VAL A 217 0.00 -17.67 -11.03
C VAL A 217 1.31 -18.44 -11.07
N ALA A 218 1.46 -19.34 -12.05
CA ALA A 218 2.73 -19.99 -12.29
C ALA A 218 3.75 -18.99 -12.84
N VAL A 219 4.99 -19.06 -12.34
CA VAL A 219 6.15 -18.30 -12.83
C VAL A 219 7.32 -19.24 -13.03
N THR A 220 8.28 -18.85 -13.87
CA THR A 220 9.45 -19.69 -14.16
C THR A 220 10.36 -19.84 -12.94
N ALA A 221 10.56 -18.75 -12.18
CA ALA A 221 11.30 -18.77 -10.92
C ALA A 221 10.88 -17.60 -10.01
N ALA A 222 11.07 -17.79 -8.72
CA ALA A 222 11.06 -16.71 -7.72
C ALA A 222 12.35 -15.87 -7.82
N ASP A 223 12.26 -14.58 -7.53
CA ASP A 223 13.37 -13.61 -7.53
C ASP A 223 13.44 -12.76 -6.24
N SER A 224 12.46 -12.92 -5.35
CA SER A 224 12.31 -12.11 -4.13
C SER A 224 12.40 -13.02 -2.90
N PRO A 225 13.12 -12.60 -1.84
CA PRO A 225 13.46 -13.44 -0.69
C PRO A 225 12.31 -13.53 0.34
N VAL A 226 11.08 -13.75 -0.16
CA VAL A 226 9.86 -13.93 0.63
C VAL A 226 9.00 -15.02 -0.02
N PHE A 227 9.16 -16.24 0.47
CA PHE A 227 8.51 -17.41 -0.13
C PHE A 227 8.32 -18.56 0.86
N ALA A 228 7.29 -19.36 0.65
CA ALA A 228 7.18 -20.69 1.23
C ALA A 228 7.78 -21.71 0.27
N VAL A 229 8.39 -22.77 0.81
CA VAL A 229 9.10 -23.81 0.04
C VAL A 229 8.92 -25.18 0.67
N ARG A 230 8.93 -26.23 -0.16
CA ARG A 230 8.97 -27.61 0.32
C ARG A 230 10.38 -27.95 0.79
N THR A 231 10.54 -28.15 2.10
CA THR A 231 11.85 -28.25 2.75
C THR A 231 12.70 -29.36 2.17
N ARG A 232 12.14 -30.55 1.91
CA ARG A 232 12.90 -31.69 1.37
C ARG A 232 13.56 -31.42 0.01
N ASP A 233 13.03 -30.47 -0.77
CA ASP A 233 13.48 -30.14 -2.12
C ASP A 233 14.52 -28.98 -2.10
N LEU A 234 14.81 -28.39 -0.93
CA LEU A 234 15.87 -27.39 -0.77
C LEU A 234 17.24 -27.97 -1.07
N VAL A 235 18.00 -27.22 -1.88
CA VAL A 235 19.37 -27.51 -2.27
C VAL A 235 20.16 -26.20 -2.25
N PRO A 236 21.44 -26.20 -1.84
CA PRO A 236 22.20 -24.95 -1.76
C PRO A 236 22.27 -24.27 -3.13
N ALA A 237 21.84 -23.01 -3.17
CA ALA A 237 21.96 -22.17 -4.35
C ALA A 237 23.42 -21.79 -4.60
N ARG A 238 23.73 -21.39 -5.84
CA ARG A 238 25.04 -20.80 -6.15
C ARG A 238 25.18 -19.46 -5.42
N ALA A 239 26.26 -19.30 -4.65
CA ALA A 239 26.50 -18.10 -3.88
C ALA A 239 27.02 -16.96 -4.77
N THR A 240 26.22 -15.91 -4.90
CA THR A 240 26.57 -14.65 -5.57
C THR A 240 26.15 -13.48 -4.66
N VAL A 241 26.80 -12.34 -4.81
CA VAL A 241 26.43 -11.09 -4.12
C VAL A 241 25.15 -10.46 -4.68
N ASP A 242 24.65 -10.90 -5.85
CA ASP A 242 23.34 -10.49 -6.36
C ASP A 242 22.23 -11.36 -5.74
N GLN A 243 21.52 -10.79 -4.77
CA GLN A 243 20.46 -11.49 -4.03
C GLN A 243 19.31 -11.97 -4.93
N PRO A 244 18.75 -11.16 -5.86
CA PRO A 244 17.76 -11.64 -6.82
C PRO A 244 18.23 -12.84 -7.66
N LEU A 245 19.48 -12.85 -8.14
CA LEU A 245 20.05 -14.00 -8.84
C LEU A 245 20.21 -15.22 -7.93
N SER A 246 20.57 -15.02 -6.66
CA SER A 246 20.65 -16.08 -5.67
C SER A 246 19.28 -16.73 -5.43
N VAL A 247 18.22 -15.94 -5.25
CA VAL A 247 16.84 -16.43 -5.08
C VAL A 247 16.37 -17.15 -6.34
N THR A 248 16.65 -16.60 -7.53
CA THR A 248 16.32 -17.21 -8.83
C THR A 248 17.00 -18.57 -8.99
N SER A 249 18.29 -18.63 -8.68
CA SER A 249 19.09 -19.85 -8.71
C SER A 249 18.55 -20.92 -7.75
N LEU A 250 18.20 -20.53 -6.52
CA LEU A 250 17.55 -21.40 -5.55
C LEU A 250 16.24 -21.96 -6.10
N SER A 251 15.35 -21.08 -6.58
CA SER A 251 14.03 -21.47 -7.07
C SER A 251 14.11 -22.51 -8.20
N LEU A 252 15.01 -22.29 -9.17
CA LEU A 252 15.25 -23.25 -10.26
C LEU A 252 15.89 -24.55 -9.77
N ALA A 253 16.76 -24.49 -8.76
CA ALA A 253 17.39 -25.67 -8.19
C ALA A 253 16.39 -26.52 -7.38
N VAL A 254 15.50 -25.89 -6.60
CA VAL A 254 14.39 -26.54 -5.89
C VAL A 254 13.43 -27.21 -6.86
N SER A 255 13.01 -26.50 -7.91
CA SER A 255 12.15 -27.04 -8.96
C SER A 255 12.75 -28.30 -9.60
N ARG A 256 14.03 -28.25 -10.00
CA ARG A 256 14.75 -29.40 -10.55
C ARG A 256 14.92 -30.54 -9.55
N SER A 257 15.19 -30.25 -8.28
CA SER A 257 15.33 -31.27 -7.23
C SER A 257 14.03 -32.04 -7.03
N ALA A 258 12.90 -31.32 -7.05
CA ALA A 258 11.58 -31.93 -6.92
C ALA A 258 11.23 -32.79 -8.14
N GLU A 259 11.46 -32.29 -9.35
CA GLU A 259 11.18 -33.02 -10.60
C GLU A 259 12.01 -34.31 -10.70
N ALA A 260 13.26 -34.27 -10.27
CA ALA A 260 14.12 -35.46 -10.21
C ALA A 260 13.59 -36.54 -9.25
N ARG A 261 12.80 -36.17 -8.24
CA ARG A 261 12.18 -37.11 -7.29
C ARG A 261 10.79 -37.54 -7.70
N THR A 262 10.01 -36.65 -8.28
CA THR A 262 8.61 -36.87 -8.64
C THR A 262 8.33 -36.13 -9.95
N ALA A 263 8.13 -36.88 -11.03
CA ALA A 263 7.83 -36.30 -12.34
C ALA A 263 6.53 -35.47 -12.30
N GLY A 264 6.55 -34.29 -12.93
CA GLY A 264 5.45 -33.34 -12.91
C GLY A 264 5.34 -32.53 -11.62
N ALA A 265 6.35 -32.56 -10.74
CA ALA A 265 6.46 -31.63 -9.62
C ALA A 265 7.26 -30.39 -10.03
N GLY A 266 7.67 -29.55 -9.08
CA GLY A 266 8.58 -28.45 -9.36
C GLY A 266 7.91 -27.15 -9.79
N ARG A 267 6.58 -27.04 -9.67
CA ARG A 267 5.87 -25.79 -10.02
C ARG A 267 6.17 -24.68 -9.02
N VAL A 268 6.45 -23.49 -9.53
CA VAL A 268 6.66 -22.27 -8.74
C VAL A 268 5.49 -21.32 -8.95
N LEU A 269 4.95 -20.79 -7.85
CA LEU A 269 3.84 -19.84 -7.87
C LEU A 269 4.26 -18.46 -7.40
N SER A 270 3.62 -17.44 -7.97
CA SER A 270 3.59 -16.07 -7.47
C SER A 270 2.18 -15.78 -6.95
N VAL A 271 2.09 -15.30 -5.72
CA VAL A 271 0.83 -15.21 -4.96
C VAL A 271 0.57 -13.76 -4.54
N PRO A 272 -0.51 -13.12 -5.03
CA PRO A 272 -0.89 -11.77 -4.60
C PRO A 272 -1.51 -11.83 -3.20
N LEU A 273 -0.79 -11.33 -2.20
CA LEU A 273 -1.15 -11.41 -0.77
C LEU A 273 -1.39 -10.03 -0.13
N GLY A 274 -1.82 -9.05 -0.92
CA GLY A 274 -2.01 -7.69 -0.44
C GLY A 274 -0.67 -7.03 -0.08
N ARG A 275 -0.50 -6.68 1.20
CA ARG A 275 0.60 -5.84 1.72
C ARG A 275 1.87 -6.64 1.98
N VAL A 276 2.65 -6.80 0.93
CA VAL A 276 4.03 -7.30 1.01
C VAL A 276 4.92 -6.27 0.34
N HIS A 277 5.74 -5.57 1.11
CA HIS A 277 6.45 -4.38 0.65
C HIS A 277 7.96 -4.57 0.66
N ARG A 278 8.61 -4.14 -0.42
CA ARG A 278 10.07 -4.02 -0.50
C ARG A 278 10.49 -2.77 0.25
N LEU A 279 11.27 -2.95 1.31
CA LEU A 279 11.81 -1.87 2.14
C LEU A 279 13.10 -1.27 1.58
N ARG A 280 13.83 -2.04 0.77
CA ARG A 280 15.08 -1.61 0.12
C ARG A 280 15.22 -2.29 -1.22
N GLU A 281 15.66 -1.54 -2.23
CA GLU A 281 15.99 -2.13 -3.53
C GLU A 281 17.22 -3.04 -3.41
N PRO A 282 17.16 -4.29 -3.93
CA PRO A 282 18.31 -5.17 -3.91
C PRO A 282 19.42 -4.57 -4.77
N GLU A 283 20.64 -4.59 -4.26
CA GLU A 283 21.78 -4.21 -5.06
C GLU A 283 22.01 -5.22 -6.19
N ARG A 284 22.10 -4.71 -7.42
CA ARG A 284 22.48 -5.52 -8.59
C ARG A 284 23.97 -5.35 -8.79
N ARG A 285 24.72 -6.44 -8.62
CA ARG A 285 26.18 -6.48 -8.77
C ARG A 285 26.56 -7.69 -9.61
N SER A 286 27.61 -7.53 -10.42
CA SER A 286 28.12 -8.61 -11.26
C SER A 286 29.40 -9.17 -10.63
N ASP A 287 29.34 -10.41 -10.16
CA ASP A 287 30.50 -11.22 -9.77
C ASP A 287 30.68 -12.41 -10.76
N PRO A 288 31.77 -13.19 -10.68
CA PRO A 288 31.97 -14.32 -11.59
C PRO A 288 30.84 -15.37 -11.57
N VAL A 289 30.24 -15.64 -10.40
CA VAL A 289 29.14 -16.59 -10.25
C VAL A 289 27.86 -16.03 -10.84
N ALA A 290 27.58 -14.74 -10.66
CA ALA A 290 26.47 -14.05 -11.32
C ALA A 290 26.58 -14.16 -12.84
N LEU A 291 27.78 -13.94 -13.40
CA LEU A 291 28.03 -14.06 -14.84
C LEU A 291 27.80 -15.50 -15.34
N GLU A 292 28.31 -16.50 -14.62
CA GLU A 292 28.06 -17.91 -14.94
C GLU A 292 26.56 -18.26 -14.89
N LEU A 293 25.83 -17.78 -13.88
CA LEU A 293 24.39 -18.00 -13.76
C LEU A 293 23.64 -17.43 -14.96
N VAL A 294 23.92 -16.17 -15.30
CA VAL A 294 23.30 -15.50 -16.45
C VAL A 294 23.61 -16.23 -17.76
N GLN A 295 24.86 -16.68 -17.95
CA GLN A 295 25.22 -17.49 -19.11
C GLN A 295 24.52 -18.85 -19.12
N SER A 296 24.34 -19.48 -17.96
CA SER A 296 23.67 -20.79 -17.85
C SER A 296 22.17 -20.73 -18.13
N TRP A 297 21.57 -19.54 -18.04
CA TRP A 297 20.16 -19.30 -18.36
C TRP A 297 19.98 -18.71 -19.76
N ASP A 298 21.07 -18.52 -20.51
CA ASP A 298 20.99 -18.05 -21.88
C ASP A 298 20.26 -19.09 -22.74
N GLY A 299 19.17 -18.67 -23.37
CA GLY A 299 18.28 -19.54 -24.14
C GLY A 299 17.13 -20.17 -23.34
N MET A 300 16.97 -19.86 -22.05
CA MET A 300 15.73 -20.20 -21.34
C MET A 300 14.53 -19.47 -21.97
N VAL A 301 13.44 -20.21 -22.18
CA VAL A 301 12.16 -19.68 -22.66
C VAL A 301 11.23 -19.50 -21.47
N ASP A 302 10.68 -18.30 -21.31
CA ASP A 302 9.79 -17.93 -20.21
C ASP A 302 8.30 -18.05 -20.61
N ASP A 303 7.85 -19.28 -20.86
CA ASP A 303 6.45 -19.55 -21.25
C ASP A 303 5.47 -19.12 -20.14
N ALA A 304 5.89 -19.17 -18.88
CA ALA A 304 5.07 -18.79 -17.74
C ALA A 304 4.74 -17.29 -17.74
N ALA A 305 5.71 -16.43 -18.06
CA ALA A 305 5.47 -15.00 -18.23
C ALA A 305 4.47 -14.72 -19.36
N GLY A 306 4.64 -15.39 -20.51
CA GLY A 306 3.70 -15.28 -21.63
C GLY A 306 2.28 -15.72 -21.26
N GLY A 307 2.14 -16.85 -20.56
CA GLY A 307 0.86 -17.36 -20.08
C GLY A 307 0.19 -16.43 -19.05
N LEU A 308 0.96 -15.82 -18.16
CA LEU A 308 0.46 -14.82 -17.22
C LEU A 308 -0.06 -13.58 -17.94
N LEU A 309 0.76 -12.98 -18.81
CA LEU A 309 0.37 -11.81 -19.59
C LEU A 309 -0.89 -12.09 -20.41
N GLY A 310 -0.98 -13.28 -21.01
CA GLY A 310 -2.16 -13.69 -21.76
C GLY A 310 -3.45 -13.70 -20.93
N ARG A 311 -3.39 -14.14 -19.67
CA ARG A 311 -4.55 -14.07 -18.73
C ARG A 311 -4.95 -12.64 -18.40
N LEU A 312 -4.01 -11.70 -18.45
CA LEU A 312 -4.27 -10.26 -18.27
C LEU A 312 -4.79 -9.58 -19.54
N GLY A 313 -4.88 -10.29 -20.67
CA GLY A 313 -5.16 -9.67 -21.96
C GLY A 313 -3.98 -8.86 -22.51
N LEU A 314 -2.76 -9.20 -22.09
CA LEU A 314 -1.51 -8.57 -22.45
C LEU A 314 -0.61 -9.55 -23.21
N ARG A 315 0.34 -9.02 -23.98
CA ARG A 315 1.37 -9.81 -24.66
C ARG A 315 2.75 -9.23 -24.41
N LEU A 316 3.73 -10.11 -24.38
CA LEU A 316 5.13 -9.71 -24.43
C LEU A 316 5.46 -9.27 -25.86
N GLU A 317 5.86 -8.02 -26.05
CA GLU A 317 6.30 -7.49 -27.35
C GLU A 317 7.81 -7.61 -27.53
N GLY A 318 8.53 -7.72 -26.42
CA GLY A 318 9.97 -7.89 -26.39
C GLY A 318 10.50 -7.59 -24.99
N ALA A 319 11.77 -7.23 -24.93
CA ALA A 319 12.38 -6.77 -23.69
C ALA A 319 13.42 -5.69 -23.98
N THR A 320 13.57 -4.76 -23.04
CA THR A 320 14.69 -3.84 -23.00
C THR A 320 15.73 -4.35 -22.01
N VAL A 321 17.00 -4.08 -22.26
CA VAL A 321 18.08 -4.41 -21.34
C VAL A 321 18.73 -3.12 -20.88
N LEU A 322 18.59 -2.82 -19.59
CA LEU A 322 19.07 -1.58 -19.00
C LEU A 322 20.22 -1.86 -18.02
N PRO A 323 21.24 -1.00 -17.95
CA PRO A 323 22.22 -1.05 -16.88
C PRO A 323 21.54 -0.68 -15.55
N THR A 324 21.90 -1.36 -14.48
CA THR A 324 21.43 -1.08 -13.12
C THR A 324 22.54 -1.33 -12.10
N GLY A 325 22.45 -0.64 -10.96
CA GLY A 325 23.44 -0.71 -9.89
C GLY A 325 24.73 0.09 -10.14
N PRO A 326 25.59 0.22 -9.12
CA PRO A 326 26.87 0.94 -9.19
C PRO A 326 27.92 0.19 -10.04
N VAL A 327 27.80 -1.13 -10.16
CA VAL A 327 28.55 -1.96 -11.13
C VAL A 327 27.53 -2.39 -12.19
N PRO A 328 27.70 -2.06 -13.48
CA PRO A 328 26.64 -2.18 -14.47
C PRO A 328 26.27 -3.64 -14.76
N ALA A 329 25.35 -4.19 -13.98
CA ALA A 329 24.60 -5.39 -14.35
C ALA A 329 23.56 -4.99 -15.41
N ARG A 330 23.44 -5.82 -16.46
CA ARG A 330 22.44 -5.63 -17.51
C ARG A 330 21.21 -6.44 -17.15
N VAL A 331 20.08 -5.78 -16.90
CA VAL A 331 18.85 -6.42 -16.44
C VAL A 331 17.76 -6.28 -17.49
N ALA A 332 17.10 -7.39 -17.77
CA ALA A 332 15.96 -7.45 -18.68
C ALA A 332 14.75 -6.73 -18.07
N ARG A 333 13.97 -6.03 -18.90
CA ARG A 333 12.67 -5.48 -18.54
C ARG A 333 11.66 -5.84 -19.62
N PRO A 334 10.52 -6.45 -19.27
CA PRO A 334 9.52 -6.82 -20.25
C PRO A 334 8.94 -5.56 -20.91
N VAL A 335 8.83 -5.57 -22.23
CA VAL A 335 8.04 -4.60 -22.98
C VAL A 335 6.70 -5.26 -23.24
N VAL A 336 5.66 -4.69 -22.64
CA VAL A 336 4.32 -5.27 -22.63
C VAL A 336 3.40 -4.42 -23.49
N GLY A 337 2.66 -5.09 -24.36
CA GLY A 337 1.58 -4.49 -25.13
C GLY A 337 0.26 -5.19 -24.85
N ARG A 338 -0.81 -4.65 -25.42
CA ARG A 338 -2.13 -5.28 -25.35
C ARG A 338 -2.22 -6.45 -26.34
N LEU A 339 -2.93 -7.50 -25.94
CA LEU A 339 -3.49 -8.42 -26.92
C LEU A 339 -4.67 -7.71 -27.57
N GLU A 340 -4.59 -7.43 -28.87
CA GLU A 340 -5.76 -7.02 -29.63
C GLU A 340 -6.50 -8.28 -30.11
N PRO A 341 -7.60 -8.69 -29.46
CA PRO A 341 -8.41 -9.74 -30.03
C PRO A 341 -9.06 -9.21 -31.30
N VAL A 342 -8.87 -9.90 -32.43
CA VAL A 342 -9.72 -9.71 -33.61
C VAL A 342 -11.12 -10.22 -33.26
N ARG A 343 -11.95 -9.35 -32.69
CA ARG A 343 -13.37 -9.62 -32.41
C ARG A 343 -14.19 -8.39 -32.74
N VAL A 344 -15.21 -8.60 -33.56
CA VAL A 344 -16.32 -7.66 -33.73
C VAL A 344 -17.15 -7.75 -32.44
N HIS A 345 -17.20 -6.67 -31.67
CA HIS A 345 -18.04 -6.59 -30.47
C HIS A 345 -19.31 -5.80 -30.79
N GLU A 346 -20.49 -6.42 -30.64
CA GLU A 346 -21.77 -5.70 -30.62
C GLU A 346 -21.99 -4.94 -29.30
N ALA A 347 -21.22 -5.26 -28.25
CA ALA A 347 -21.21 -4.59 -26.95
C ALA A 347 -20.20 -3.43 -26.88
N ALA A 348 -20.35 -2.54 -25.89
CA ALA A 348 -19.38 -1.47 -25.63
C ALA A 348 -17.95 -2.04 -25.42
N PRO A 349 -16.90 -1.39 -25.95
CA PRO A 349 -15.54 -1.90 -25.82
C PRO A 349 -15.11 -1.91 -24.34
N ARG A 350 -14.28 -2.88 -24.01
CA ARG A 350 -13.63 -2.98 -22.69
C ARG A 350 -12.44 -2.03 -22.67
N LEU A 351 -12.60 -0.86 -22.07
CA LEU A 351 -11.50 0.08 -21.85
C LEU A 351 -10.79 -0.24 -20.53
N ARG A 352 -9.51 0.13 -20.46
CA ARG A 352 -8.73 0.16 -19.22
C ARG A 352 -8.67 1.58 -18.66
N TRP A 353 -9.11 1.73 -17.43
CA TRP A 353 -9.19 3.00 -16.70
C TRP A 353 -8.15 3.04 -15.59
N SER A 354 -7.35 4.11 -15.52
CA SER A 354 -6.66 4.52 -14.30
C SER A 354 -7.48 5.57 -13.57
N LEU A 355 -7.80 5.30 -12.30
CA LEU A 355 -8.43 6.27 -11.40
C LEU A 355 -7.37 6.88 -10.49
N LYS A 356 -7.09 8.17 -10.63
CA LYS A 356 -6.00 8.84 -9.91
C LYS A 356 -6.56 9.63 -8.72
N THR A 357 -6.05 9.32 -7.52
CA THR A 357 -6.46 9.94 -6.25
C THR A 357 -5.35 10.79 -5.64
N ALA A 358 -5.70 11.68 -4.70
CA ALA A 358 -4.73 12.44 -3.92
C ALA A 358 -4.27 11.70 -2.64
N ALA A 359 -4.82 10.51 -2.37
CA ALA A 359 -4.49 9.72 -1.19
C ALA A 359 -3.03 9.23 -1.24
N TRP A 360 -2.38 9.19 -0.09
CA TRP A 360 -1.02 8.65 0.04
C TRP A 360 -1.01 7.13 -0.17
N ALA A 361 0.16 6.58 -0.48
CA ALA A 361 0.37 5.14 -0.49
C ALA A 361 0.39 4.56 0.94
N GLY A 362 0.12 3.25 1.06
CA GLY A 362 0.19 2.50 2.31
C GLY A 362 -0.72 3.00 3.44
N ALA A 363 -0.36 2.65 4.68
CA ALA A 363 -1.16 2.93 5.89
C ALA A 363 -1.55 4.40 6.07
N ARG A 364 -0.73 5.33 5.56
CA ARG A 364 -1.00 6.77 5.62
C ARG A 364 -2.22 7.20 4.79
N GLY A 365 -2.54 6.46 3.73
CA GLY A 365 -3.67 6.72 2.85
C GLY A 365 -4.94 5.95 3.19
N ASP A 366 -4.86 4.87 3.97
CA ASP A 366 -5.95 3.91 4.17
C ASP A 366 -7.23 4.50 4.79
N ASP A 367 -7.10 5.60 5.50
CA ASP A 367 -8.21 6.31 6.14
C ASP A 367 -8.75 7.50 5.32
N TRP A 368 -8.23 7.71 4.11
CA TRP A 368 -8.67 8.80 3.24
C TRP A 368 -9.96 8.45 2.52
N GLY A 369 -10.94 9.37 2.56
CA GLY A 369 -12.20 9.23 1.83
C GLY A 369 -12.03 8.99 0.33
N ASP A 370 -10.99 9.58 -0.28
CA ASP A 370 -10.64 9.43 -1.70
C ASP A 370 -10.38 7.96 -2.09
N VAL A 371 -9.81 7.15 -1.19
CA VAL A 371 -9.55 5.72 -1.43
C VAL A 371 -10.87 4.96 -1.58
N PHE A 372 -11.82 5.17 -0.67
CA PHE A 372 -13.12 4.52 -0.73
C PHE A 372 -13.94 4.99 -1.94
N PHE A 373 -13.91 6.30 -2.22
CA PHE A 373 -14.57 6.89 -3.39
C PHE A 373 -14.06 6.27 -4.70
N ALA A 374 -12.74 6.14 -4.85
CA ALA A 374 -12.14 5.54 -6.04
C ALA A 374 -12.48 4.06 -6.18
N HIS A 375 -12.45 3.29 -5.09
CA HIS A 375 -12.82 1.88 -5.10
C HIS A 375 -14.30 1.64 -5.43
N ASP A 376 -15.21 2.48 -4.95
CA ASP A 376 -16.62 2.40 -5.29
C ASP A 376 -16.88 2.72 -6.77
N LEU A 377 -16.20 3.75 -7.30
CA LEU A 377 -16.25 4.05 -8.72
C LEU A 377 -15.62 2.93 -9.57
N ALA A 378 -14.51 2.36 -9.13
CA ALA A 378 -13.85 1.25 -9.80
C ALA A 378 -14.77 0.01 -9.84
N THR A 379 -15.46 -0.29 -8.74
CA THR A 379 -16.44 -1.37 -8.67
C THR A 379 -17.59 -1.14 -9.65
N ALA A 380 -18.12 0.08 -9.72
CA ALA A 380 -19.18 0.43 -10.67
C ALA A 380 -18.73 0.31 -12.14
N LEU A 381 -17.54 0.80 -12.48
CA LEU A 381 -16.97 0.67 -13.83
C LEU A 381 -16.69 -0.80 -14.21
N ARG A 382 -16.17 -1.62 -13.28
CA ARG A 382 -16.00 -3.07 -13.46
C ARG A 382 -17.34 -3.77 -13.69
N GLY A 383 -18.40 -3.35 -13.00
CA GLY A 383 -19.78 -3.80 -13.23
C GLY A 383 -20.30 -3.52 -14.66
N LEU A 384 -19.73 -2.51 -15.33
CA LEU A 384 -19.98 -2.20 -16.74
C LEU A 384 -18.98 -2.90 -17.70
N GLY A 385 -18.25 -3.90 -17.21
CA GLY A 385 -17.30 -4.70 -17.99
C GLY A 385 -15.95 -4.03 -18.26
N GLN A 386 -15.66 -2.89 -17.62
CA GLN A 386 -14.39 -2.18 -17.81
C GLN A 386 -13.26 -2.80 -16.96
N ALA A 387 -12.01 -2.62 -17.40
CA ALA A 387 -10.83 -2.89 -16.57
C ALA A 387 -10.44 -1.61 -15.82
N VAL A 388 -10.15 -1.72 -14.52
CA VAL A 388 -9.90 -0.53 -13.69
C VAL A 388 -8.77 -0.79 -12.71
N VAL A 389 -7.87 0.18 -12.60
CA VAL A 389 -6.79 0.26 -11.61
C VAL A 389 -6.89 1.57 -10.86
N VAL A 390 -6.48 1.60 -9.60
CA VAL A 390 -6.56 2.78 -8.74
C VAL A 390 -5.15 3.23 -8.37
N ASP A 391 -4.83 4.47 -8.74
CA ASP A 391 -3.58 5.10 -8.39
C ASP A 391 -3.70 5.96 -7.15
N ASN A 392 -2.76 5.75 -6.24
CA ASN A 392 -2.48 6.69 -5.18
C ASN A 392 -1.64 7.86 -5.72
N ARG A 393 -1.40 8.85 -4.88
CA ARG A 393 -0.61 10.05 -5.18
C ARG A 393 0.76 9.73 -5.79
N GLU A 394 1.46 8.73 -5.24
CA GLU A 394 2.82 8.36 -5.62
C GLU A 394 2.89 7.43 -6.84
N SER A 395 1.80 6.73 -7.16
CA SER A 395 1.67 5.91 -8.37
C SER A 395 0.93 6.61 -9.51
N SER A 396 0.63 7.91 -9.37
CA SER A 396 -0.11 8.69 -10.37
C SER A 396 0.59 8.80 -11.73
N VAL A 397 1.86 8.40 -11.82
CA VAL A 397 2.64 8.18 -13.05
C VAL A 397 3.30 6.80 -12.94
N ARG A 398 3.02 5.91 -13.92
CA ARG A 398 3.58 4.54 -13.97
C ARG A 398 4.26 4.30 -15.31
N PRO A 399 5.53 4.70 -15.48
CA PRO A 399 6.21 4.64 -16.78
C PRO A 399 6.24 3.24 -17.42
N GLU A 400 6.20 2.18 -16.62
CA GLU A 400 6.24 0.80 -17.09
C GLU A 400 4.88 0.24 -17.55
N SER A 401 3.76 0.88 -17.21
CA SER A 401 2.42 0.31 -17.45
C SER A 401 1.33 1.30 -17.88
N GLU A 402 1.50 2.61 -17.69
CA GLU A 402 0.44 3.59 -17.98
C GLU A 402 0.09 3.68 -19.46
N HIS A 403 1.04 3.40 -20.37
CA HIS A 403 0.79 3.33 -21.82
C HIS A 403 -0.26 2.28 -22.19
N LEU A 404 -0.58 1.36 -21.28
CA LEU A 404 -1.64 0.38 -21.43
C LEU A 404 -3.01 0.93 -21.07
N ASP A 405 -3.17 2.14 -20.53
CA ASP A 405 -4.47 2.70 -20.13
C ASP A 405 -5.14 3.45 -21.29
N ASP A 406 -6.45 3.22 -21.50
CA ASP A 406 -7.24 3.98 -22.50
C ASP A 406 -7.76 5.29 -21.92
N VAL A 407 -7.99 5.31 -20.60
CA VAL A 407 -8.65 6.40 -19.90
C VAL A 407 -7.89 6.70 -18.63
N SER A 408 -7.58 7.98 -18.42
CA SER A 408 -7.01 8.48 -17.16
C SER A 408 -8.01 9.44 -16.53
N LEU A 409 -8.71 8.98 -15.49
CA LEU A 409 -9.65 9.78 -14.71
C LEU A 409 -8.98 10.29 -13.44
N VAL A 410 -8.80 11.61 -13.34
CA VAL A 410 -8.30 12.27 -12.14
C VAL A 410 -9.47 12.67 -11.25
N LEU A 411 -9.56 12.05 -10.09
CA LEU A 411 -10.44 12.46 -8.99
C LEU A 411 -9.77 13.63 -8.27
N ARG A 412 -10.01 14.83 -8.79
CA ARG A 412 -9.27 16.03 -8.43
C ARG A 412 -9.75 16.59 -7.09
N GLY A 413 -8.94 16.34 -6.05
CA GLY A 413 -9.05 16.92 -4.72
C GLY A 413 -7.93 17.91 -4.42
N LEU A 414 -6.88 17.48 -3.71
CA LEU A 414 -5.80 18.38 -3.28
C LEU A 414 -4.70 18.59 -4.34
N ASP A 415 -4.27 17.51 -4.98
CA ASP A 415 -3.08 17.50 -5.84
C ASP A 415 -3.43 17.58 -7.33
N ARG A 416 -2.63 18.34 -8.08
CA ARG A 416 -2.60 18.30 -9.55
C ARG A 416 -1.82 17.06 -9.98
N VAL A 417 -2.34 16.37 -10.99
CA VAL A 417 -1.73 15.16 -11.53
C VAL A 417 -1.22 15.41 -12.96
N PRO A 418 -0.03 14.91 -13.34
CA PRO A 418 0.43 14.98 -14.73
C PRO A 418 -0.57 14.33 -15.70
N LEU A 419 -0.78 14.97 -16.85
CA LEU A 419 -1.66 14.45 -17.89
C LEU A 419 -1.11 13.15 -18.48
N HIS A 420 -2.01 12.22 -18.78
CA HIS A 420 -1.66 11.01 -19.49
C HIS A 420 -1.63 11.27 -21.01
N PRO A 421 -0.47 11.10 -21.69
CA PRO A 421 -0.29 11.60 -23.05
C PRO A 421 -1.09 10.85 -24.12
N SER A 422 -1.36 9.54 -23.92
CA SER A 422 -2.00 8.68 -24.92
C SER A 422 -3.45 8.30 -24.60
N ALA A 423 -3.95 8.63 -23.41
CA ALA A 423 -5.30 8.25 -22.97
C ALA A 423 -6.31 9.36 -23.24
N VAL A 424 -7.59 9.02 -23.21
CA VAL A 424 -8.64 10.02 -22.97
C VAL A 424 -8.49 10.51 -21.53
N THR A 425 -8.25 11.81 -21.38
CA THR A 425 -8.02 12.44 -20.08
C THR A 425 -9.31 13.03 -19.53
N VAL A 426 -9.68 12.63 -18.32
CA VAL A 426 -10.88 13.10 -17.65
C VAL A 426 -10.50 13.75 -16.33
N LEU A 427 -10.94 14.99 -16.11
CA LEU A 427 -10.82 15.67 -14.82
C LEU A 427 -12.19 15.69 -14.15
N TRP A 428 -12.29 15.16 -12.95
CA TRP A 428 -13.46 15.33 -12.11
C TRP A 428 -13.07 16.07 -10.83
N VAL A 429 -13.39 17.36 -10.77
CA VAL A 429 -13.19 18.19 -9.57
C VAL A 429 -14.21 17.76 -8.52
N ILE A 430 -13.76 17.03 -7.51
CA ILE A 430 -14.61 16.53 -6.42
C ILE A 430 -14.53 17.41 -5.17
N SER A 431 -13.42 18.13 -4.97
CA SER A 431 -13.24 19.06 -3.85
C SER A 431 -12.22 20.15 -4.22
N HIS A 432 -12.08 21.14 -3.34
CA HIS A 432 -11.11 22.23 -3.45
C HIS A 432 -11.08 22.99 -4.79
N PRO A 433 -12.23 23.53 -5.25
CA PRO A 433 -12.31 24.23 -6.54
C PRO A 433 -11.33 25.41 -6.68
N ASP A 434 -10.96 26.07 -5.57
CA ASP A 434 -10.01 27.19 -5.58
C ASP A 434 -8.60 26.79 -6.01
N ARG A 435 -8.28 25.49 -5.95
CA ARG A 435 -6.97 24.95 -6.34
C ARG A 435 -6.89 24.54 -7.82
N VAL A 436 -7.98 24.70 -8.57
CA VAL A 436 -8.05 24.28 -9.98
C VAL A 436 -7.92 25.51 -10.87
N SER A 437 -6.87 25.56 -11.67
CA SER A 437 -6.63 26.67 -12.60
C SER A 437 -7.27 26.41 -13.96
N ASP A 438 -7.51 27.49 -14.71
CA ASP A 438 -7.97 27.41 -16.10
C ASP A 438 -6.97 26.68 -17.00
N GLU A 439 -5.68 26.87 -16.73
CA GLU A 439 -4.60 26.19 -17.45
C GLU A 439 -4.70 24.67 -17.23
N GLU A 440 -4.90 24.24 -15.97
CA GLU A 440 -5.11 22.83 -15.64
C GLU A 440 -6.34 22.28 -16.38
N LEU A 441 -7.47 23.01 -16.32
CA LEU A 441 -8.69 22.63 -17.04
C LEU A 441 -8.42 22.47 -18.54
N SER A 442 -7.69 23.37 -19.17
CA SER A 442 -7.46 23.34 -20.62
C SER A 442 -6.74 22.07 -21.10
N GLY A 443 -6.02 21.37 -20.23
CA GLY A 443 -5.27 20.16 -20.54
C GLY A 443 -6.09 18.87 -20.72
N TYR A 444 -7.34 18.82 -20.25
CA TYR A 444 -8.13 17.59 -20.25
C TYR A 444 -9.06 17.44 -21.47
N ASP A 445 -9.43 16.23 -21.86
CA ASP A 445 -10.45 16.03 -22.91
C ASP A 445 -11.85 16.28 -22.35
N LEU A 446 -12.15 15.70 -21.19
CA LEU A 446 -13.43 15.82 -20.49
C LEU A 446 -13.25 16.46 -19.11
N ARG A 447 -14.18 17.34 -18.73
CA ARG A 447 -14.12 18.11 -17.48
C ARG A 447 -15.46 18.01 -16.76
N TYR A 448 -15.41 17.64 -15.49
CA TYR A 448 -16.57 17.62 -14.61
C TYR A 448 -16.27 18.31 -13.28
N ALA A 449 -17.32 18.81 -12.63
CA ALA A 449 -17.24 19.29 -11.27
C ALA A 449 -18.43 18.83 -10.44
N ALA A 450 -18.18 18.57 -9.15
CA ALA A 450 -19.19 18.23 -8.17
C ALA A 450 -19.98 19.44 -7.64
N GLY A 451 -19.63 20.66 -8.05
CA GLY A 451 -20.42 21.87 -7.81
C GLY A 451 -21.03 22.39 -9.10
N ARG A 452 -22.38 22.42 -9.16
CA ARG A 452 -23.12 22.85 -10.36
C ARG A 452 -22.85 24.30 -10.71
N ALA A 453 -23.00 25.19 -9.74
CA ALA A 453 -22.86 26.62 -9.95
C ALA A 453 -21.42 26.98 -10.38
N TRP A 454 -20.41 26.30 -9.79
CA TRP A 454 -19.03 26.43 -10.22
C TRP A 454 -18.79 25.94 -11.65
N ALA A 455 -19.38 24.80 -12.05
CA ALA A 455 -19.26 24.26 -13.40
C ALA A 455 -19.83 25.24 -14.45
N GLU A 456 -21.02 25.78 -14.20
CA GLU A 456 -21.69 26.74 -15.07
C GLU A 456 -20.90 28.05 -15.18
N ARG A 457 -20.47 28.63 -14.05
CA ARG A 457 -19.63 29.84 -14.03
C ARG A 457 -18.30 29.63 -14.73
N THR A 458 -17.64 28.51 -14.48
CA THR A 458 -16.34 28.19 -15.10
C THR A 458 -16.48 27.99 -16.60
N THR A 459 -17.55 27.33 -17.05
CA THR A 459 -17.85 27.20 -18.49
C THR A 459 -18.05 28.57 -19.13
N ALA A 460 -18.86 29.43 -18.53
CA ALA A 460 -19.11 30.78 -19.04
C ALA A 460 -17.84 31.65 -19.07
N ARG A 461 -16.98 31.51 -18.06
CA ARG A 461 -15.75 32.31 -17.91
C ARG A 461 -14.62 31.85 -18.82
N THR A 462 -14.44 30.55 -19.02
CA THR A 462 -13.30 29.96 -19.75
C THR A 462 -13.63 29.57 -21.18
N GLY A 463 -14.91 29.40 -21.52
CA GLY A 463 -15.36 28.80 -22.79
C GLY A 463 -15.12 27.28 -22.88
N LEU A 464 -14.53 26.66 -21.85
CA LEU A 464 -14.32 25.22 -21.78
C LEU A 464 -15.57 24.55 -21.21
N PRO A 465 -16.18 23.56 -21.89
CA PRO A 465 -17.32 22.84 -21.32
C PRO A 465 -16.94 22.10 -20.04
N VAL A 466 -17.54 22.47 -18.91
CA VAL A 466 -17.44 21.76 -17.64
C VAL A 466 -18.80 21.19 -17.28
N GLY A 467 -18.93 19.87 -17.30
CA GLY A 467 -20.17 19.19 -16.94
C GLY A 467 -20.39 19.15 -15.43
N THR A 468 -21.63 19.29 -14.98
CA THR A 468 -21.96 18.96 -13.58
C THR A 468 -21.98 17.45 -13.40
N LEU A 469 -21.17 16.94 -12.48
CA LEU A 469 -21.16 15.56 -12.02
C LEU A 469 -21.00 15.57 -10.50
N LEU A 470 -22.12 15.57 -9.79
CA LEU A 470 -22.12 15.52 -8.32
C LEU A 470 -21.43 14.26 -7.82
N GLN A 471 -20.92 14.28 -6.59
CA GLN A 471 -20.45 13.09 -5.89
C GLN A 471 -21.57 12.01 -5.78
N ALA A 472 -21.25 10.86 -5.21
CA ALA A 472 -22.10 9.69 -5.28
C ALA A 472 -21.94 8.75 -4.09
N THR A 473 -22.87 7.81 -3.97
CA THR A 473 -22.81 6.75 -2.95
C THR A 473 -22.74 5.38 -3.61
N ALA A 474 -22.39 4.37 -2.82
CA ALA A 474 -22.50 2.95 -3.19
C ALA A 474 -23.71 2.33 -2.47
N PRO A 475 -24.88 2.21 -3.13
CA PRO A 475 -26.11 1.74 -2.49
C PRO A 475 -25.99 0.33 -1.90
N GLU A 476 -25.09 -0.50 -2.42
CA GLU A 476 -24.93 -1.88 -1.93
C GLU A 476 -24.25 -1.94 -0.56
N ARG A 477 -23.63 -0.83 -0.14
CA ARG A 477 -23.04 -0.63 1.18
C ARG A 477 -23.84 0.37 2.01
N PHE A 478 -24.19 1.50 1.42
CA PHE A 478 -24.94 2.58 2.06
C PHE A 478 -26.42 2.50 1.67
N HIS A 479 -27.17 1.72 2.46
CA HIS A 479 -28.61 1.59 2.33
C HIS A 479 -29.28 1.54 3.70
N PRO A 480 -30.60 1.82 3.79
CA PRO A 480 -31.37 1.59 5.01
C PRO A 480 -31.34 0.12 5.40
N GLY A 481 -31.32 -0.17 6.70
CA GLY A 481 -31.08 -1.51 7.22
C GLY A 481 -31.16 -1.56 8.75
N PRO A 482 -30.77 -2.68 9.37
CA PRO A 482 -30.76 -2.78 10.82
C PRO A 482 -29.79 -1.77 11.44
N VAL A 483 -30.17 -1.25 12.60
CA VAL A 483 -29.31 -0.44 13.46
C VAL A 483 -28.34 -1.33 14.24
N ASP A 484 -27.21 -0.76 14.61
CA ASP A 484 -26.20 -1.37 15.49
C ASP A 484 -26.22 -0.63 16.85
N PRO A 485 -26.70 -1.27 17.92
CA PRO A 485 -26.75 -0.66 19.25
C PRO A 485 -25.39 -0.18 19.77
N GLU A 486 -24.28 -0.80 19.35
CA GLU A 486 -22.93 -0.41 19.78
C GLU A 486 -22.49 0.92 19.15
N LEU A 487 -23.06 1.25 17.99
CA LEU A 487 -22.77 2.47 17.24
C LEU A 487 -23.88 3.53 17.39
N ALA A 488 -24.87 3.27 18.23
CA ALA A 488 -25.97 4.20 18.47
C ALA A 488 -25.45 5.54 18.98
N SER A 489 -25.97 6.62 18.38
CA SER A 489 -25.59 7.99 18.73
C SER A 489 -26.82 8.88 18.63
N ASP A 490 -26.97 9.82 19.55
CA ASP A 490 -28.02 10.82 19.42
C ASP A 490 -27.67 11.76 18.24
N VAL A 491 -26.52 12.45 18.35
CA VAL A 491 -25.97 13.27 17.28
C VAL A 491 -24.59 12.74 16.90
N LEU A 492 -24.39 12.36 15.63
CA LEU A 492 -23.14 11.75 15.15
C LEU A 492 -22.37 12.70 14.23
N PHE A 493 -21.07 12.82 14.44
CA PHE A 493 -20.15 13.42 13.48
C PHE A 493 -18.99 12.47 13.17
N VAL A 494 -18.68 12.28 11.88
CA VAL A 494 -17.55 11.44 11.44
C VAL A 494 -16.64 12.24 10.51
N GLY A 495 -15.43 12.54 10.97
CA GLY A 495 -14.39 13.20 10.19
C GLY A 495 -13.31 13.82 11.04
N LYS A 496 -12.10 13.93 10.49
CA LYS A 496 -10.95 14.56 11.15
C LYS A 496 -11.17 16.06 11.39
N THR A 497 -10.46 16.62 12.36
CA THR A 497 -10.48 18.06 12.68
C THR A 497 -9.96 18.91 11.53
N ARG A 498 -8.96 18.41 10.78
CA ARG A 498 -8.17 19.18 9.81
C ARG A 498 -7.41 20.33 10.50
N GLU A 499 -6.95 20.08 11.74
CA GLU A 499 -6.25 21.06 12.59
C GLU A 499 -7.07 22.31 12.94
N VAL A 500 -8.39 22.27 12.74
CA VAL A 500 -9.31 23.37 13.06
C VAL A 500 -10.50 22.89 13.88
N PHE A 501 -11.03 23.78 14.73
CA PHE A 501 -12.29 23.50 15.41
C PHE A 501 -13.44 23.72 14.42
N ARG A 502 -13.89 22.63 13.77
CA ARG A 502 -14.89 22.72 12.70
C ARG A 502 -16.19 23.34 13.23
N PRO A 503 -16.78 24.32 12.52
CA PRO A 503 -17.94 25.08 13.00
C PRO A 503 -19.09 24.20 13.48
N VAL A 504 -19.48 23.17 12.72
CA VAL A 504 -20.62 22.30 13.08
C VAL A 504 -20.42 21.55 14.39
N VAL A 505 -19.18 21.14 14.71
CA VAL A 505 -18.87 20.45 15.97
C VAL A 505 -18.87 21.45 17.12
N ARG A 506 -18.26 22.63 16.92
CA ARG A 506 -18.28 23.71 17.91
C ARG A 506 -19.72 24.12 18.25
N ASP A 507 -20.52 24.35 17.23
CA ASP A 507 -21.89 24.80 17.37
C ASP A 507 -22.76 23.72 18.02
N ALA A 508 -22.50 22.43 17.76
CA ALA A 508 -23.20 21.32 18.43
C ALA A 508 -22.88 21.24 19.92
N VAL A 509 -21.61 21.47 20.30
CA VAL A 509 -21.19 21.56 21.71
C VAL A 509 -21.84 22.76 22.39
N GLU A 510 -21.84 23.93 21.75
CA GLU A 510 -22.49 25.14 22.27
C GLU A 510 -24.01 25.00 22.36
N ALA A 511 -24.61 24.26 21.43
CA ALA A 511 -26.03 23.90 21.46
C ALA A 511 -26.39 22.95 22.62
N GLY A 512 -25.40 22.28 23.22
CA GLY A 512 -25.60 21.29 24.29
C GLY A 512 -26.19 19.98 23.77
N LEU A 513 -25.86 19.59 22.52
CA LEU A 513 -26.31 18.33 21.93
C LEU A 513 -25.51 17.14 22.50
N ASP A 514 -26.15 15.97 22.60
CA ASP A 514 -25.48 14.71 22.95
C ASP A 514 -24.68 14.19 21.74
N LEU A 515 -23.50 14.79 21.58
CA LEU A 515 -22.63 14.59 20.43
C LEU A 515 -21.72 13.37 20.62
N SER A 516 -21.60 12.56 19.57
CA SER A 516 -20.60 11.51 19.44
C SER A 516 -19.74 11.78 18.21
N VAL A 517 -18.42 11.84 18.40
CA VAL A 517 -17.47 12.19 17.35
C VAL A 517 -16.51 11.04 17.07
N TRP A 518 -16.32 10.72 15.79
CA TRP A 518 -15.25 9.86 15.29
C TRP A 518 -14.28 10.66 14.43
N GLY A 519 -12.98 10.58 14.73
CA GLY A 519 -11.93 11.20 13.94
C GLY A 519 -10.71 11.61 14.74
N GLU A 520 -9.58 11.72 14.06
CA GLU A 520 -8.31 12.15 14.65
C GLU A 520 -8.32 13.62 15.08
N GLY A 521 -7.72 13.91 16.24
CA GLY A 521 -7.41 15.25 16.75
C GLY A 521 -8.51 15.94 17.57
N TRP A 522 -9.67 15.31 17.80
CA TRP A 522 -10.80 15.95 18.48
C TRP A 522 -10.59 16.19 19.97
N SER A 523 -9.80 15.36 20.65
CA SER A 523 -9.54 15.48 22.10
C SER A 523 -8.88 16.80 22.50
N SER A 524 -8.35 17.57 21.54
CA SER A 524 -7.82 18.92 21.77
C SER A 524 -8.87 20.03 21.70
N PHE A 525 -10.08 19.75 21.19
CA PHE A 525 -11.14 20.74 20.98
C PHE A 525 -12.40 20.49 21.81
N ILE A 526 -12.70 19.22 22.12
CA ILE A 526 -13.91 18.81 22.83
C ILE A 526 -13.57 17.82 23.96
N ALA A 527 -14.54 17.58 24.84
CA ALA A 527 -14.36 16.66 25.96
C ALA A 527 -14.01 15.25 25.45
N PRO A 528 -13.00 14.56 26.04
CA PRO A 528 -12.59 13.22 25.59
C PRO A 528 -13.74 12.21 25.56
N GLU A 529 -14.73 12.35 26.45
CA GLU A 529 -15.90 11.47 26.54
C GLU A 529 -16.83 11.59 25.32
N THR A 530 -16.77 12.71 24.60
CA THR A 530 -17.51 12.95 23.36
C THR A 530 -16.85 12.24 22.16
N VAL A 531 -15.56 11.90 22.27
CA VAL A 531 -14.79 11.23 21.21
C VAL A 531 -14.92 9.72 21.36
N ARG A 532 -15.60 9.08 20.39
CA ARG A 532 -15.82 7.63 20.36
C ARG A 532 -14.60 6.85 19.86
N GLY A 533 -13.74 7.50 19.08
CA GLY A 533 -12.49 6.95 18.59
C GLY A 533 -11.86 7.81 17.49
N GLU A 534 -10.58 7.57 17.21
CA GLU A 534 -9.81 8.35 16.24
C GLU A 534 -10.10 7.92 14.79
N PHE A 535 -10.62 6.71 14.59
CA PHE A 535 -10.95 6.15 13.29
C PHE A 535 -12.18 5.25 13.38
N LEU A 536 -13.06 5.33 12.36
CA LEU A 536 -14.18 4.42 12.17
C LEU A 536 -13.99 3.72 10.83
N ALA A 537 -13.87 2.39 10.86
CA ALA A 537 -13.71 1.59 9.66
C ALA A 537 -14.87 1.81 8.68
N ASN A 538 -14.55 1.89 7.38
CA ASN A 538 -15.51 2.30 6.35
C ASN A 538 -16.67 1.29 6.18
N ASP A 539 -16.45 0.00 6.48
CA ASP A 539 -17.46 -1.04 6.49
C ASP A 539 -18.47 -0.90 7.65
N ARG A 540 -18.06 -0.31 8.78
CA ARG A 540 -18.94 0.02 9.91
C ARG A 540 -19.67 1.36 9.74
N LEU A 541 -19.21 2.22 8.84
CA LEU A 541 -19.75 3.56 8.63
C LEU A 541 -21.26 3.59 8.27
N PRO A 542 -21.79 2.72 7.38
CA PRO A 542 -23.24 2.68 7.12
C PRO A 542 -24.05 2.34 8.37
N ALA A 543 -23.56 1.43 9.21
CA ALA A 543 -24.23 1.06 10.46
C ALA A 543 -24.24 2.23 11.46
N ALA A 544 -23.14 2.97 11.57
CA ALA A 544 -23.09 4.18 12.39
C ALA A 544 -24.11 5.23 11.91
N TYR A 545 -24.17 5.51 10.60
CA TYR A 545 -25.17 6.43 10.04
C TYR A 545 -26.61 5.96 10.28
N ARG A 546 -26.89 4.67 10.12
CA ARG A 546 -28.20 4.10 10.42
C ARG A 546 -28.57 4.19 11.88
N SER A 547 -27.61 4.18 12.79
CA SER A 547 -27.82 4.13 14.24
C SER A 547 -27.82 5.50 14.90
N ALA A 548 -27.44 6.54 14.15
CA ALA A 548 -27.54 7.92 14.60
C ALA A 548 -28.98 8.45 14.51
N ARG A 549 -29.45 9.23 15.48
CA ARG A 549 -30.73 9.96 15.31
C ARG A 549 -30.56 11.08 14.28
N VAL A 550 -29.47 11.85 14.39
CA VAL A 550 -29.05 12.87 13.42
C VAL A 550 -27.57 12.71 13.10
N VAL A 551 -27.20 12.86 11.82
CA VAL A 551 -25.81 12.94 11.37
C VAL A 551 -25.48 14.39 11.03
N LEU A 552 -24.41 14.90 11.61
CA LEU A 552 -23.88 16.23 11.31
C LEU A 552 -22.90 16.16 10.14
N ASN A 553 -22.97 17.17 9.28
CA ASN A 553 -22.04 17.38 8.19
C ASN A 553 -21.60 18.85 8.11
N ASP A 554 -20.44 19.06 7.52
CA ASP A 554 -19.92 20.36 7.12
C ASP A 554 -18.94 20.20 5.96
N HIS A 555 -18.66 21.32 5.30
CA HIS A 555 -17.80 21.38 4.13
C HIS A 555 -16.53 22.19 4.40
N TRP A 556 -15.57 22.11 3.48
CA TRP A 556 -14.55 23.14 3.39
C TRP A 556 -15.18 24.46 2.92
N ALA A 557 -14.60 25.59 3.31
CA ALA A 557 -15.19 26.91 3.01
C ALA A 557 -15.31 27.18 1.51
N ASP A 558 -14.32 26.75 0.72
CA ASP A 558 -14.34 26.82 -0.74
C ASP A 558 -15.44 25.91 -1.33
N MET A 559 -15.57 24.69 -0.83
CA MET A 559 -16.62 23.77 -1.23
C MET A 559 -18.01 24.33 -0.96
N ALA A 560 -18.27 24.84 0.25
CA ALA A 560 -19.57 25.40 0.61
C ALA A 560 -19.94 26.60 -0.28
N ARG A 561 -18.99 27.52 -0.47
CA ARG A 561 -19.17 28.73 -1.29
C ARG A 561 -19.43 28.41 -2.76
N GLU A 562 -18.78 27.39 -3.30
CA GLU A 562 -18.86 27.04 -4.72
C GLU A 562 -19.90 25.95 -5.04
N GLY A 563 -20.69 25.50 -4.04
CA GLY A 563 -21.77 24.54 -4.24
C GLY A 563 -21.34 23.08 -4.33
N PHE A 564 -20.17 22.71 -3.78
CA PHE A 564 -19.66 21.34 -3.77
C PHE A 564 -20.15 20.59 -2.53
N VAL A 565 -21.08 19.66 -2.75
CA VAL A 565 -21.55 18.77 -1.67
C VAL A 565 -20.55 17.63 -1.45
N SER A 566 -20.18 17.43 -0.19
CA SER A 566 -19.26 16.36 0.24
C SER A 566 -19.90 14.98 0.21
N ASN A 567 -19.08 13.94 -0.02
CA ASN A 567 -19.55 12.55 -0.10
C ASN A 567 -20.34 12.09 1.13
N ARG A 568 -19.97 12.58 2.31
CA ARG A 568 -20.62 12.23 3.58
C ARG A 568 -22.13 12.38 3.52
N VAL A 569 -22.63 13.43 2.87
CA VAL A 569 -24.07 13.66 2.75
C VAL A 569 -24.72 12.57 1.90
N PHE A 570 -24.10 12.20 0.77
CA PHE A 570 -24.59 11.12 -0.09
C PHE A 570 -24.66 9.79 0.67
N ASP A 571 -23.60 9.42 1.36
CA ASP A 571 -23.51 8.14 2.10
C ASP A 571 -24.45 8.09 3.31
N ALA A 572 -24.56 9.19 4.06
CA ALA A 572 -25.44 9.27 5.23
C ALA A 572 -26.92 9.22 4.82
N VAL A 573 -27.33 10.01 3.83
CA VAL A 573 -28.71 10.01 3.33
C VAL A 573 -29.05 8.66 2.70
N ALA A 574 -28.14 8.07 1.91
CA ALA A 574 -28.35 6.74 1.32
C ALA A 574 -28.51 5.66 2.40
N SER A 575 -27.81 5.79 3.53
CA SER A 575 -28.01 4.93 4.70
C SER A 575 -29.35 5.14 5.41
N GLY A 576 -30.13 6.16 5.04
CA GLY A 576 -31.39 6.51 5.70
C GLY A 576 -31.21 7.32 6.98
N ALA A 577 -30.09 8.04 7.11
CA ALA A 577 -29.88 9.02 8.17
C ALA A 577 -30.57 10.35 7.85
N LEU A 578 -31.00 11.05 8.90
CA LEU A 578 -31.35 12.47 8.81
C LEU A 578 -30.06 13.27 8.95
N VAL A 579 -29.82 14.20 8.03
CA VAL A 579 -28.57 14.97 8.01
C VAL A 579 -28.85 16.44 8.30
N VAL A 580 -28.03 17.02 9.18
CA VAL A 580 -27.96 18.47 9.38
C VAL A 580 -26.60 18.97 8.91
N SER A 581 -26.59 19.97 8.03
CA SER A 581 -25.35 20.51 7.42
C SER A 581 -25.28 22.04 7.50
N ASP A 582 -24.08 22.58 7.31
CA ASP A 582 -23.90 23.96 6.84
C ASP A 582 -24.60 24.23 5.50
N GLU A 583 -24.75 25.51 5.15
CA GLU A 583 -25.38 25.91 3.89
C GLU A 583 -24.46 25.73 2.70
N VAL A 584 -24.96 25.01 1.69
CA VAL A 584 -24.31 24.83 0.38
C VAL A 584 -25.35 24.96 -0.72
N GLU A 585 -25.04 25.74 -1.75
CA GLU A 585 -25.92 25.93 -2.91
C GLU A 585 -26.26 24.57 -3.57
N GLY A 586 -27.55 24.32 -3.81
CA GLY A 586 -28.03 23.08 -4.43
C GLY A 586 -28.14 21.86 -3.50
N LEU A 587 -27.72 21.96 -2.23
CA LEU A 587 -27.78 20.85 -1.27
C LEU A 587 -29.22 20.35 -1.06
N VAL A 588 -30.12 21.25 -0.67
CA VAL A 588 -31.52 20.90 -0.39
C VAL A 588 -32.25 20.43 -1.66
N ASP A 589 -31.88 20.96 -2.84
CA ASP A 589 -32.48 20.56 -4.12
C ASP A 589 -32.17 19.09 -4.45
N VAL A 590 -30.99 18.59 -4.08
CA VAL A 590 -30.54 17.22 -4.35
C VAL A 590 -31.16 16.22 -3.38
N PHE A 591 -31.24 16.55 -2.09
CA PHE A 591 -31.63 15.59 -1.05
C PHE A 591 -33.03 15.81 -0.48
N GLY A 592 -33.69 16.91 -0.87
CA GLY A 592 -34.99 17.31 -0.35
C GLY A 592 -35.01 17.32 1.18
N ASP A 593 -36.05 16.69 1.73
CA ASP A 593 -36.29 16.61 3.17
C ASP A 593 -35.31 15.73 3.96
N GLY A 594 -34.45 14.96 3.29
CA GLY A 594 -33.42 14.14 3.94
C GLY A 594 -32.26 14.95 4.54
N VAL A 595 -32.11 16.21 4.13
CA VAL A 595 -31.07 17.12 4.61
C VAL A 595 -31.69 18.44 5.06
N ARG A 596 -31.24 18.97 6.19
CA ARG A 596 -31.58 20.31 6.66
C ARG A 596 -30.32 21.13 6.85
N THR A 597 -30.42 22.43 6.61
CA THR A 597 -29.31 23.35 6.86
C THR A 597 -29.57 24.20 8.09
N TYR A 598 -28.48 24.62 8.74
CA TYR A 598 -28.52 25.51 9.90
C TYR A 598 -27.61 26.72 9.67
N ARG A 599 -27.94 27.86 10.30
CA ARG A 599 -27.12 29.09 10.26
C ARG A 599 -26.63 29.51 11.63
N THR A 600 -27.36 29.13 12.67
CA THR A 600 -27.10 29.55 14.05
C THR A 600 -27.10 28.35 15.00
N VAL A 601 -26.45 28.51 16.15
CA VAL A 601 -26.46 27.50 17.22
C VAL A 601 -27.89 27.15 17.65
N ASP A 602 -28.80 28.14 17.67
CA ASP A 602 -30.21 27.91 18.00
C ASP A 602 -30.95 27.09 16.94
N ASP A 603 -30.63 27.27 15.66
CA ASP A 603 -31.14 26.40 14.58
C ASP A 603 -30.66 24.96 14.78
N LEU A 604 -29.36 24.80 15.07
CA LEU A 604 -28.77 23.48 15.29
C LEU A 604 -29.33 22.80 16.54
N ARG A 605 -29.57 23.55 17.62
CA ARG A 605 -30.25 23.03 18.82
C ARG A 605 -31.65 22.54 18.52
N ARG A 606 -32.43 23.32 17.74
CA ARG A 606 -33.80 22.96 17.35
C ARG A 606 -33.82 21.72 16.45
N LEU A 607 -33.04 21.71 15.36
CA LEU A 607 -32.94 20.59 14.42
C LEU A 607 -32.38 19.34 15.11
N GLY A 608 -31.38 19.54 15.96
CA GLY A 608 -30.77 18.51 16.78
C GLY A 608 -31.73 17.91 17.79
N ALA A 609 -32.87 18.52 18.13
CA ALA A 609 -33.88 17.93 19.03
C ALA A 609 -35.03 17.22 18.29
N GLU A 610 -35.07 17.26 16.96
CA GLU A 610 -36.16 16.67 16.18
C GLU A 610 -36.18 15.13 16.28
N SER A 611 -37.40 14.57 16.37
CA SER A 611 -37.61 13.12 16.44
C SER A 611 -37.37 12.50 15.07
N ARG A 612 -36.54 11.45 15.03
CA ARG A 612 -36.34 10.68 13.80
C ARG A 612 -37.58 9.91 13.36
N ALA A 613 -38.44 9.50 14.31
CA ALA A 613 -39.67 8.78 14.00
C ALA A 613 -40.61 9.62 13.13
N ASP A 614 -40.64 10.92 13.37
CA ASP A 614 -41.52 11.87 12.68
C ASP A 614 -41.10 12.07 11.21
N ARG A 615 -39.86 11.72 10.88
CA ARG A 615 -39.22 11.97 9.57
C ARG A 615 -38.75 10.70 8.87
N ALA A 616 -39.17 9.54 9.37
CA ALA A 616 -38.69 8.25 8.88
C ALA A 616 -39.10 7.98 7.42
N VAL A 617 -40.25 8.49 7.00
CA VAL A 617 -40.74 8.35 5.62
C VAL A 617 -39.90 9.20 4.67
N GLU A 618 -39.65 10.46 5.01
CA GLU A 618 -38.84 11.37 4.21
C GLU A 618 -37.41 10.86 4.08
N ALA A 619 -36.79 10.41 5.18
CA ALA A 619 -35.45 9.81 5.14
C ALA A 619 -35.39 8.60 4.20
N ARG A 620 -36.41 7.75 4.21
CA ARG A 620 -36.49 6.57 3.33
C ARG A 620 -36.68 6.95 1.86
N LEU A 621 -37.51 7.94 1.57
CA LEU A 621 -37.71 8.45 0.21
C LEU A 621 -36.44 9.12 -0.33
N ALA A 622 -35.76 9.93 0.49
CA ALA A 622 -34.49 10.55 0.15
C ALA A 622 -33.41 9.50 -0.11
N ALA A 623 -33.28 8.49 0.76
CA ALA A 623 -32.36 7.37 0.56
C ALA A 623 -32.59 6.65 -0.77
N ALA A 624 -33.86 6.35 -1.11
CA ALA A 624 -34.22 5.70 -2.36
C ALA A 624 -33.92 6.57 -3.59
N ALA A 625 -34.16 7.88 -3.51
CA ALA A 625 -33.83 8.82 -4.57
C ALA A 625 -32.30 8.93 -4.78
N VAL A 626 -31.53 9.07 -3.70
CA VAL A 626 -30.05 9.10 -3.75
C VAL A 626 -29.49 7.81 -4.33
N ALA A 627 -29.99 6.65 -3.91
CA ALA A 627 -29.55 5.36 -4.44
C ALA A 627 -29.82 5.22 -5.95
N ARG A 628 -30.96 5.72 -6.43
CA ARG A 628 -31.35 5.66 -7.84
C ARG A 628 -30.57 6.65 -8.71
N ASP A 629 -30.45 7.90 -8.26
CA ASP A 629 -30.03 9.03 -9.11
C ASP A 629 -28.57 9.46 -8.85
N HIS A 630 -28.02 9.13 -7.67
CA HIS A 630 -26.70 9.54 -7.20
C HIS A 630 -25.80 8.38 -6.77
N SER A 631 -25.93 7.21 -7.43
CA SER A 631 -25.02 6.09 -7.23
C SER A 631 -23.77 6.17 -8.12
N PHE A 632 -22.69 5.52 -7.69
CA PHE A 632 -21.50 5.34 -8.53
C PHE A 632 -21.79 4.60 -9.84
N ALA A 633 -22.81 3.72 -9.87
CA ALA A 633 -23.27 3.09 -11.11
C ALA A 633 -23.75 4.12 -12.15
N GLN A 634 -24.50 5.14 -11.73
CA GLN A 634 -24.91 6.23 -12.62
C GLN A 634 -23.71 7.07 -13.10
N ARG A 635 -22.76 7.34 -12.20
CA ARG A 635 -21.53 8.10 -12.55
C ARG A 635 -20.67 7.34 -13.54
N ALA A 636 -20.42 6.06 -13.28
CA ALA A 636 -19.68 5.17 -14.17
C ALA A 636 -20.34 5.08 -15.55
N SER A 637 -21.66 4.95 -15.60
CA SER A 637 -22.41 4.85 -16.86
C SER A 637 -22.29 6.12 -17.70
N ARG A 638 -22.44 7.29 -17.06
CA ARG A 638 -22.26 8.59 -17.73
C ARG A 638 -20.83 8.80 -18.20
N LEU A 639 -19.85 8.57 -17.33
CA LEU A 639 -18.43 8.71 -17.65
C LEU A 639 -18.04 7.80 -18.83
N LEU A 640 -18.48 6.54 -18.82
CA LEU A 640 -18.21 5.61 -19.90
C LEU A 640 -18.83 6.07 -21.23
N ALA A 641 -20.09 6.51 -21.23
CA ALA A 641 -20.74 7.01 -22.43
C ALA A 641 -20.02 8.22 -23.05
N ASP A 642 -19.63 9.18 -22.21
CA ASP A 642 -18.94 10.39 -22.63
C ASP A 642 -17.52 10.07 -23.16
N VAL A 643 -16.79 9.17 -22.46
CA VAL A 643 -15.47 8.71 -22.91
C VAL A 643 -15.53 7.98 -24.25
N LEU A 644 -16.52 7.10 -24.46
CA LEU A 644 -16.69 6.40 -25.74
C LEU A 644 -16.96 7.37 -26.88
N THR A 645 -17.71 8.44 -26.63
CA THR A 645 -17.99 9.49 -27.61
C THR A 645 -16.72 10.27 -27.96
N THR A 646 -15.94 10.65 -26.95
CA THR A 646 -14.65 11.34 -27.12
C THR A 646 -13.62 10.47 -27.85
N ALA A 647 -13.49 9.19 -27.48
CA ALA A 647 -12.56 8.26 -28.10
C ALA A 647 -12.82 8.10 -29.61
N ARG A 648 -14.09 7.92 -30.03
CA ARG A 648 -14.47 7.87 -31.45
C ARG A 648 -14.09 9.14 -32.21
N SER A 649 -14.22 10.29 -31.56
CA SER A 649 -13.90 11.60 -32.14
C SER A 649 -12.39 11.83 -32.30
N ARG A 650 -11.56 11.09 -31.54
CA ARG A 650 -10.09 11.10 -31.66
C ARG A 650 -9.61 10.15 -32.74
N SER A 651 -10.21 8.97 -32.89
CA SER A 651 -9.84 7.98 -33.92
C SER A 651 -10.27 8.37 -35.34
N GLY A 652 -11.22 9.30 -35.50
CA GLY A 652 -11.67 9.82 -36.79
C GLY A 652 -10.90 11.04 -37.32
N ARG A 653 -9.89 11.53 -36.58
CA ARG A 653 -8.93 12.56 -37.02
C ARG A 653 -7.65 11.89 -37.46
#